data_AF-A0A2G1ZRB7-F1
#
_entry.id   AF-A0A2G1ZRB7-F1
#
_cell.length_a   1.000
_cell.length_b   1.000
_cell.length_c   1.000
_cell.angle_alpha   90.00
_cell.angle_beta   90.00
_cell.angle_gamma   90.00
#
_symmetry.space_group_name_H-M   'P 1'
#
loop_
_entity.id
_entity.type
_entity.pdbx_description
1 polymer ?
#
loop_
_entity_poly.entity_id
_entity_poly.type
_entity_poly.pdbx_seq_one_letter_code
_entity_poly.pdbx_strand_id
1 'polypeptide(L)'
;MVRWIARLFVAALITLAGPACAQENMGGFDSLDALLDALEQADTDIEKLSAKLIYEREYALAGDTQERTGTVAFLNIPTDEGENTRKFAVVFETTIIGDRREPDGRTFVFDGRWLTERIPTEQLVLRREVAPPGSKFDPLKIGEGPLPLPLGQKKADILANYDARLAIASEGIEHREEDLVPFTKGCAQLVLVPNAKRFEDDQFDEIRLWYKKTDAALLPWMTMTLNKTGDEVIVLLLDVKLNDEAQIDMESFDSEVPEGWDVDIERYRGAMGPMGDAIAPVLAHLVDQPEMRATGQSEQEFTIPNAVKNIINAPYTTEDDAKDLRIFHGYWTEDDLDTPARRALAMLIRGDVDHEVFENETVPGDIRAEAAVRRGKPELALTLTEGDDSLRAIHLRTWALSDLARHDDAATESQRAIEKMLTERIDSASELTSGVLTLIERARLVGPERADGTDFRTLMDLLTRASGELDRLYWPATLAEAQLLYDKDERASASQAAMSVLKLNPQCAEAWHLLGMLAVDSFDFDRAQDISDRLDKLEMTRDPPWIDPIAGRLPHSTLGALVLAKARIRQGDSDAAVRIIEEAIVGNSTNRDLFAMLIAAEASGFDFDRAKVLLNELDLISPGTEKGYLLAGWALSERRQYAESAEMLEEAMRRAPNLPESAILLGLLELQSGRDLNALTALRRVAELDPFNARAANSLKLLEEIVGYETYESEHFIVRYKPGIDEILAREMTGPLELAHTRITGKANGGIDHVPSQKTVIEMMPNHAWFAVRIAGMPQIHTIAASTGPVIAMEVPRAGPGHKVGYYDWRRVIAHEYVHTVTLSRTKNRLPHWFTEAAAQYLEDAPRDEQTCRLLALKLETDGLFAMDEINIKFTRPKLKTDRAQAYAQGHWMYEYMIERFGDEAPLRLMDAYAEGRTEAEAMPSELGVTSEQFLEDFKEWAQTEAETWGVLRSDKDARAIETAIKLLMSTGGWTTTDETAESLKEWAEAVPVAEEPHRLLARYYLAQDDAESQAKAIVHLEFLDARASYTPAYAAALAKRYAESGE
;
A
#
# COMPACT_ATOMS: atom_id res chain seq x y z
N MET A 1 6.35 -44.69 35.24
CA MET A 1 5.55 -44.19 36.38
C MET A 1 4.66 -43.03 35.94
N VAL A 2 5.20 -42.04 35.22
CA VAL A 2 4.47 -40.89 34.62
C VAL A 2 3.27 -41.30 33.73
N ARG A 3 3.42 -42.29 32.83
CA ARG A 3 2.30 -42.86 32.03
C ARG A 3 1.14 -43.46 32.83
N TRP A 4 1.37 -43.83 34.09
CA TRP A 4 0.37 -44.44 34.97
C TRP A 4 -0.32 -43.38 35.83
N ILE A 5 0.41 -42.33 36.22
CA ILE A 5 -0.10 -41.18 36.99
C ILE A 5 -1.02 -40.33 36.12
N ALA A 6 -0.66 -40.04 34.86
CA ALA A 6 -1.51 -39.25 33.96
C ALA A 6 -2.87 -39.92 33.65
N ARG A 7 -2.90 -41.26 33.49
CA ARG A 7 -4.15 -42.01 33.29
C ARG A 7 -5.00 -42.11 34.55
N LEU A 8 -4.38 -42.15 35.74
CA LEU A 8 -5.09 -42.14 37.01
C LEU A 8 -5.61 -40.75 37.38
N PHE A 9 -4.90 -39.68 37.03
CA PHE A 9 -5.38 -38.30 37.23
C PHE A 9 -6.61 -38.02 36.35
N VAL A 10 -6.56 -38.39 35.07
CA VAL A 10 -7.69 -38.25 34.15
C VAL A 10 -8.88 -39.12 34.57
N ALA A 11 -8.65 -40.35 35.08
CA ALA A 11 -9.74 -41.22 35.57
C ALA A 11 -10.32 -40.79 36.94
N ALA A 12 -9.51 -40.23 37.83
CA ALA A 12 -9.92 -39.75 39.15
C ALA A 12 -10.70 -38.42 39.06
N LEU A 13 -10.34 -37.54 38.11
CA LEU A 13 -11.10 -36.30 37.85
C LEU A 13 -12.49 -36.57 37.25
N ILE A 14 -12.63 -37.61 36.42
CA ILE A 14 -13.94 -38.04 35.87
C ILE A 14 -14.86 -38.63 36.96
N THR A 15 -14.32 -39.10 38.09
CA THR A 15 -15.10 -39.72 39.18
C THR A 15 -15.33 -38.82 40.40
N LEU A 16 -14.58 -37.73 40.55
CA LEU A 16 -14.79 -36.72 41.62
C LEU A 16 -15.78 -35.61 41.23
N ALA A 17 -16.21 -35.54 39.97
CA ALA A 17 -17.35 -34.74 39.54
C ALA A 17 -18.69 -35.42 39.93
N GLY A 18 -18.91 -35.62 41.23
CA GLY A 18 -20.24 -35.85 41.80
C GLY A 18 -20.98 -34.52 41.99
N PRO A 19 -22.32 -34.49 41.93
CA PRO A 19 -23.11 -33.28 41.72
C PRO A 19 -23.20 -32.47 43.02
N ALA A 20 -22.21 -31.62 43.24
CA ALA A 20 -22.22 -30.66 44.34
C ALA A 20 -21.44 -29.40 43.96
N CYS A 21 -21.71 -28.86 42.76
CA CYS A 21 -21.65 -27.41 42.58
C CYS A 21 -23.10 -26.97 42.42
N ALA A 22 -23.55 -26.11 43.32
CA ALA A 22 -24.93 -25.67 43.42
C ALA A 22 -25.43 -25.14 42.07
N GLN A 23 -26.71 -25.34 41.79
CA GLN A 23 -27.45 -24.60 40.76
C GLN A 23 -27.34 -23.10 41.07
N GLU A 24 -26.26 -22.46 40.64
CA GLU A 24 -26.30 -21.02 40.41
C GLU A 24 -27.18 -20.81 39.19
N ASN A 25 -28.20 -19.99 39.40
CA ASN A 25 -29.25 -19.72 38.44
C ASN A 25 -28.60 -19.00 37.24
N MET A 26 -28.61 -19.62 36.04
CA MET A 26 -28.04 -19.08 34.79
C MET A 26 -28.87 -17.89 34.25
N GLY A 27 -29.13 -16.90 35.10
CA GLY A 27 -30.01 -15.75 34.81
C GLY A 27 -31.44 -16.12 34.42
N GLY A 28 -31.91 -17.33 34.74
CA GLY A 28 -33.24 -17.81 34.37
C GLY A 28 -33.38 -18.29 32.92
N PHE A 29 -32.30 -18.76 32.30
CA PHE A 29 -32.27 -19.43 30.99
C PHE A 29 -31.72 -20.86 31.09
N ASP A 30 -32.39 -21.81 30.44
CA ASP A 30 -32.02 -23.23 30.50
C ASP A 30 -31.02 -23.66 29.40
N SER A 31 -30.72 -22.78 28.43
CA SER A 31 -29.78 -23.06 27.33
C SER A 31 -29.26 -21.77 26.67
N LEU A 32 -28.12 -21.87 25.98
CA LEU A 32 -27.59 -20.80 25.12
C LEU A 32 -28.61 -20.38 24.07
N ASP A 33 -29.29 -21.34 23.46
CA ASP A 33 -30.28 -21.10 22.40
C ASP A 33 -31.42 -20.19 22.89
N ALA A 34 -31.93 -20.47 24.10
CA ALA A 34 -32.96 -19.66 24.75
C ALA A 34 -32.49 -18.25 25.12
N LEU A 35 -31.21 -18.07 25.48
CA LEU A 35 -30.63 -16.74 25.71
C LEU A 35 -30.50 -15.97 24.40
N LEU A 36 -29.96 -16.59 23.34
CA LEU A 36 -29.79 -15.95 22.04
C LEU A 36 -31.15 -15.56 21.40
N ASP A 37 -32.17 -16.41 21.52
CA ASP A 37 -33.53 -16.09 21.05
C ASP A 37 -34.14 -14.91 21.81
N ALA A 38 -33.89 -14.82 23.12
CA ALA A 38 -34.35 -13.69 23.93
C ALA A 38 -33.58 -12.39 23.62
N LEU A 39 -32.28 -12.50 23.32
CA LEU A 39 -31.44 -11.37 22.91
C LEU A 39 -31.84 -10.78 21.57
N GLU A 40 -32.24 -11.63 20.62
CA GLU A 40 -32.71 -11.21 19.30
C GLU A 40 -34.05 -10.43 19.38
N GLN A 41 -34.80 -10.57 20.47
CA GLN A 41 -36.05 -9.83 20.72
C GLN A 41 -35.90 -8.68 21.72
N ALA A 42 -34.77 -8.59 22.43
CA ALA A 42 -34.60 -7.74 23.61
C ALA A 42 -34.67 -6.23 23.31
N ASP A 43 -34.42 -5.83 22.07
CA ASP A 43 -34.34 -4.44 21.61
C ASP A 43 -35.53 -4.00 20.75
N THR A 44 -36.46 -4.90 20.45
CA THR A 44 -37.57 -4.65 19.50
C THR A 44 -38.48 -3.51 19.96
N ASP A 45 -38.68 -3.37 21.28
CA ASP A 45 -39.55 -2.35 21.90
C ASP A 45 -38.76 -1.20 22.57
N ILE A 46 -37.44 -1.09 22.34
CA ILE A 46 -36.61 -0.03 22.93
C ILE A 46 -36.54 1.15 21.95
N GLU A 47 -37.28 2.22 22.26
CA GLU A 47 -37.21 3.53 21.58
C GLU A 47 -36.13 4.43 22.19
N LYS A 48 -35.95 4.34 23.52
CA LYS A 48 -34.99 5.16 24.27
C LYS A 48 -34.32 4.32 25.36
N LEU A 49 -33.04 4.53 25.58
CA LEU A 49 -32.32 3.99 26.73
C LEU A 49 -31.39 5.06 27.29
N SER A 50 -31.35 5.19 28.63
CA SER A 50 -30.30 5.95 29.31
C SER A 50 -29.75 5.17 30.50
N ALA A 51 -28.44 5.29 30.72
CA ALA A 51 -27.77 4.66 31.85
C ALA A 51 -26.56 5.50 32.28
N LYS A 52 -26.15 5.33 33.53
CA LYS A 52 -24.81 5.72 33.99
C LYS A 52 -23.81 4.68 33.54
N LEU A 53 -22.61 5.13 33.18
CA LEU A 53 -21.55 4.32 32.61
C LEU A 53 -20.34 4.36 33.55
N ILE A 54 -19.79 3.19 33.86
CA ILE A 54 -18.40 3.06 34.33
C ILE A 54 -17.64 2.32 33.25
N TYR A 55 -16.55 2.90 32.78
CA TYR A 55 -15.63 2.32 31.83
C TYR A 55 -14.29 2.14 32.54
N GLU A 56 -13.85 0.90 32.68
CA GLU A 56 -12.59 0.55 33.32
C GLU A 56 -11.70 -0.14 32.30
N ARG A 57 -10.42 0.23 32.27
CA ARG A 57 -9.40 -0.43 31.46
C ARG A 57 -8.22 -0.79 32.33
N GLU A 58 -7.85 -2.05 32.32
CA GLU A 58 -6.63 -2.57 32.93
C GLU A 58 -5.62 -2.95 31.84
N TYR A 59 -4.39 -2.48 32.01
CA TYR A 59 -3.29 -2.80 31.10
C TYR A 59 -2.55 -4.05 31.58
N ALA A 60 -2.49 -5.08 30.73
CA ALA A 60 -2.06 -6.45 31.06
C ALA A 60 -0.69 -6.55 31.75
N LEU A 61 0.19 -5.59 31.49
CA LEU A 61 1.60 -5.61 31.84
C LEU A 61 2.02 -4.52 32.84
N ALA A 62 1.26 -3.42 32.91
CA ALA A 62 1.55 -2.32 33.84
C ALA A 62 0.82 -2.50 35.18
N GLY A 63 -0.34 -3.17 35.19
CA GLY A 63 -1.21 -3.28 36.37
C GLY A 63 -1.88 -1.97 36.76
N ASP A 64 -1.74 -0.92 35.95
CA ASP A 64 -2.43 0.35 36.12
C ASP A 64 -3.87 0.24 35.62
N THR A 65 -4.83 0.65 36.45
CA THR A 65 -6.25 0.72 36.10
C THR A 65 -6.63 2.17 35.80
N GLN A 66 -7.31 2.38 34.67
CA GLN A 66 -7.96 3.65 34.34
C GLN A 66 -9.47 3.47 34.40
N GLU A 67 -10.13 4.25 35.26
CA GLU A 67 -11.59 4.27 35.35
C GLU A 67 -12.13 5.60 34.79
N ARG A 68 -13.24 5.55 34.07
CA ARG A 68 -14.02 6.71 33.64
C ARG A 68 -15.47 6.52 34.02
N THR A 69 -16.07 7.58 34.55
CA THR A 69 -17.50 7.60 34.86
C THR A 69 -18.21 8.59 33.95
N GLY A 70 -19.39 8.22 33.48
CA GLY A 70 -20.15 9.04 32.55
C GLY A 70 -21.60 8.60 32.40
N THR A 71 -22.20 8.98 31.28
CA THR A 71 -23.55 8.56 30.88
C THR A 71 -23.56 8.05 29.45
N VAL A 72 -24.49 7.15 29.18
CA VAL A 72 -24.81 6.67 27.84
C VAL A 72 -26.29 6.90 27.56
N ALA A 73 -26.58 7.41 26.37
CA ALA A 73 -27.93 7.59 25.85
C ALA A 73 -28.06 6.94 24.48
N PHE A 74 -29.19 6.29 24.23
CA PHE A 74 -29.50 5.60 22.98
C PHE A 74 -30.92 5.96 22.52
N LEU A 75 -31.06 6.17 21.21
CA LEU A 75 -32.32 6.51 20.55
C LEU A 75 -32.53 5.60 19.34
N ASN A 76 -33.75 5.07 19.21
CA ASN A 76 -34.21 4.29 18.08
C ASN A 76 -35.42 4.99 17.47
N ILE A 77 -35.20 5.78 16.41
CA ILE A 77 -36.16 6.76 15.90
C ILE A 77 -36.80 6.23 14.61
N PRO A 78 -38.13 6.08 14.53
CA PRO A 78 -38.83 5.74 13.29
C PRO A 78 -38.66 6.85 12.24
N THR A 79 -38.32 6.50 11.01
CA THR A 79 -38.26 7.43 9.87
C THR A 79 -39.47 7.31 8.95
N ASP A 80 -39.77 8.36 8.18
CA ASP A 80 -40.92 8.43 7.26
C ASP A 80 -40.89 7.35 6.14
N GLU A 81 -39.74 6.72 5.91
CA GLU A 81 -39.54 5.62 4.95
C GLU A 81 -39.89 4.23 5.55
N GLY A 82 -40.35 4.18 6.82
CA GLY A 82 -40.69 2.95 7.52
C GLY A 82 -39.50 2.22 8.15
N GLU A 83 -38.33 2.87 8.22
CA GLU A 83 -37.11 2.31 8.79
C GLU A 83 -36.71 3.04 10.08
N ASN A 84 -36.12 2.36 11.07
CA ASN A 84 -35.66 3.00 12.30
C ASN A 84 -34.18 3.41 12.20
N THR A 85 -33.83 4.65 12.57
CA THR A 85 -32.44 5.13 12.70
C THR A 85 -31.99 5.01 14.16
N ARG A 86 -30.90 4.26 14.40
CA ARG A 86 -30.26 4.14 15.72
C ARG A 86 -29.22 5.25 15.92
N LYS A 87 -29.22 5.89 17.08
CA LYS A 87 -28.24 6.89 17.51
C LYS A 87 -27.78 6.60 18.93
N PHE A 88 -26.52 6.90 19.24
CA PHE A 88 -26.06 6.85 20.63
C PHE A 88 -25.13 8.03 20.94
N ALA A 89 -25.09 8.39 22.22
CA ALA A 89 -24.17 9.37 22.77
C ALA A 89 -23.57 8.81 24.07
N VAL A 90 -22.25 8.94 24.22
CA VAL A 90 -21.53 8.68 25.46
C VAL A 90 -20.83 9.95 25.90
N VAL A 91 -21.04 10.34 27.14
CA VAL A 91 -20.44 11.54 27.75
C VAL A 91 -19.63 11.11 28.97
N PHE A 92 -18.31 11.27 28.91
CA PHE A 92 -17.43 11.02 30.05
C PHE A 92 -17.36 12.27 30.92
N GLU A 93 -17.81 12.16 32.17
CA GLU A 93 -17.83 13.29 33.11
C GLU A 93 -16.52 13.38 33.89
N THR A 94 -15.96 12.23 34.28
CA THR A 94 -14.77 12.15 35.14
C THR A 94 -13.88 11.00 34.66
N THR A 95 -12.57 11.22 34.66
CA THR A 95 -11.55 10.17 34.59
C THR A 95 -10.85 10.05 35.96
N ILE A 96 -10.60 8.82 36.40
CA ILE A 96 -9.84 8.46 37.60
C ILE A 96 -8.61 7.66 37.15
N ILE A 97 -7.42 8.12 37.52
CA ILE A 97 -6.14 7.44 37.26
C ILE A 97 -5.45 7.28 38.61
N GLY A 98 -5.34 6.04 39.11
CA GLY A 98 -4.97 5.78 40.50
C GLY A 98 -5.93 6.50 41.46
N ASP A 99 -5.40 7.29 42.40
CA ASP A 99 -6.22 8.07 43.36
C ASP A 99 -6.66 9.45 42.83
N ARG A 100 -6.27 9.83 41.60
CA ARG A 100 -6.48 11.19 41.08
C ARG A 100 -7.75 11.26 40.24
N ARG A 101 -8.69 12.10 40.67
CA ARG A 101 -9.96 12.38 39.98
C ARG A 101 -9.88 13.67 39.16
N GLU A 102 -10.14 13.61 37.86
CA GLU A 102 -10.08 14.74 36.93
C GLU A 102 -11.35 14.85 36.07
N PRO A 103 -11.78 16.08 35.70
CA PRO A 103 -12.86 16.26 34.72
C PRO A 103 -12.39 15.81 33.33
N ASP A 104 -13.22 15.05 32.62
CA ASP A 104 -12.89 14.51 31.28
C ASP A 104 -13.55 15.34 30.17
N GLY A 105 -14.88 15.31 30.10
CA GLY A 105 -15.67 16.08 29.14
C GLY A 105 -15.69 15.51 27.72
N ARG A 106 -14.99 14.40 27.45
CA ARG A 106 -15.03 13.73 26.15
C ARG A 106 -16.43 13.23 25.81
N THR A 107 -16.79 13.35 24.53
CA THR A 107 -18.07 12.84 24.02
C THR A 107 -17.88 12.00 22.76
N PHE A 108 -18.59 10.88 22.69
CA PHE A 108 -18.73 10.06 21.49
C PHE A 108 -20.18 10.11 21.02
N VAL A 109 -20.40 10.57 19.79
CA VAL A 109 -21.75 10.75 19.25
C VAL A 109 -21.85 10.04 17.91
N PHE A 110 -22.78 9.11 17.80
CA PHE A 110 -23.19 8.53 16.53
C PHE A 110 -24.56 9.05 16.11
N ASP A 111 -24.62 9.74 14.98
CA ASP A 111 -25.83 10.43 14.51
C ASP A 111 -26.66 9.64 13.49
N GLY A 112 -26.26 8.40 13.19
CA GLY A 112 -26.84 7.54 12.14
C GLY A 112 -25.95 7.42 10.90
N ARG A 113 -24.94 8.30 10.74
CA ARG A 113 -24.00 8.30 9.61
C ARG A 113 -22.56 8.57 10.02
N TRP A 114 -22.38 9.52 10.93
CA TRP A 114 -21.10 9.95 11.43
C TRP A 114 -20.89 9.47 12.86
N LEU A 115 -19.71 8.93 13.14
CA LEU A 115 -19.18 8.80 14.48
C LEU A 115 -18.29 10.02 14.74
N THR A 116 -18.66 10.82 15.74
CA THR A 116 -17.96 12.06 16.11
C THR A 116 -17.40 11.91 17.53
N GLU A 117 -16.08 12.05 17.67
CA GLU A 117 -15.40 12.15 18.96
C GLU A 117 -14.99 13.60 19.21
N ARG A 118 -15.27 14.11 20.40
CA ARG A 118 -14.83 15.43 20.85
C ARG A 118 -13.89 15.29 22.04
N ILE A 119 -12.74 15.96 21.97
CA ILE A 119 -11.71 15.94 23.01
C ILE A 119 -11.49 17.38 23.50
N PRO A 120 -12.24 17.85 24.51
CA PRO A 120 -12.19 19.25 24.92
C PRO A 120 -10.85 19.75 25.43
N THR A 121 -10.07 18.88 26.08
CA THR A 121 -8.72 19.20 26.55
C THR A 121 -7.76 19.52 25.41
N GLU A 122 -8.02 19.02 24.21
CA GLU A 122 -7.16 19.16 23.03
C GLU A 122 -7.75 20.10 21.98
N GLN A 123 -8.97 20.61 22.20
CA GLN A 123 -9.72 21.41 21.21
C GLN A 123 -9.81 20.71 19.85
N LEU A 124 -10.00 19.38 19.87
CA LEU A 124 -10.00 18.50 18.69
C LEU A 124 -11.35 17.82 18.52
N VAL A 125 -11.82 17.76 17.27
CA VAL A 125 -12.98 16.97 16.84
C VAL A 125 -12.58 15.99 15.73
N LEU A 126 -12.84 14.71 15.95
CA LEU A 126 -12.62 13.65 14.97
C LEU A 126 -13.98 13.21 14.42
N ARG A 127 -14.16 13.24 13.10
CA ARG A 127 -15.41 12.86 12.43
C ARG A 127 -15.18 11.78 11.40
N ARG A 128 -15.80 10.61 11.58
CA ARG A 128 -15.71 9.49 10.66
C ARG A 128 -17.07 9.13 10.08
N GLU A 129 -17.16 9.10 8.76
CA GLU A 129 -18.36 8.66 8.05
C GLU A 129 -18.36 7.13 7.97
N VAL A 130 -19.13 6.49 8.84
CA VAL A 130 -19.14 5.02 9.01
C VAL A 130 -20.25 4.33 8.21
N ALA A 131 -21.16 5.10 7.59
CA ALA A 131 -22.24 4.57 6.77
C ALA A 131 -22.49 5.43 5.50
N PRO A 132 -22.63 4.82 4.29
CA PRO A 132 -23.04 5.55 3.10
C PRO A 132 -24.49 6.06 3.19
N PRO A 133 -24.85 7.11 2.42
CA PRO A 133 -26.23 7.61 2.36
C PRO A 133 -27.24 6.50 2.04
N GLY A 134 -28.17 6.24 2.97
CA GLY A 134 -29.22 5.22 2.81
C GLY A 134 -28.83 3.77 3.14
N SER A 135 -27.70 3.54 3.80
CA SER A 135 -27.25 2.20 4.22
C SER A 135 -27.52 1.87 5.69
N LYS A 136 -27.57 0.58 6.01
CA LYS A 136 -27.84 0.03 7.35
C LYS A 136 -26.52 -0.26 8.06
N PHE A 137 -26.05 0.66 8.90
CA PHE A 137 -24.92 0.43 9.80
C PHE A 137 -25.43 0.43 11.25
N ASP A 138 -25.20 -0.67 11.97
CA ASP A 138 -25.49 -0.74 13.39
C ASP A 138 -24.17 -0.69 14.18
N PRO A 139 -23.83 0.46 14.79
CA PRO A 139 -22.57 0.62 15.51
C PRO A 139 -22.54 -0.15 16.84
N LEU A 140 -23.63 -0.81 17.23
CA LEU A 140 -23.70 -1.61 18.46
C LEU A 140 -23.53 -3.11 18.19
N LYS A 141 -23.37 -3.52 16.92
CA LYS A 141 -23.14 -4.91 16.55
C LYS A 141 -21.82 -5.42 17.15
N ILE A 142 -21.86 -6.62 17.75
CA ILE A 142 -20.69 -7.21 18.42
C ILE A 142 -19.58 -7.43 17.38
N GLY A 143 -18.38 -6.94 17.69
CA GLY A 143 -17.22 -6.98 16.80
C GLY A 143 -17.21 -5.87 15.73
N GLU A 144 -18.22 -4.99 15.69
CA GLU A 144 -18.38 -3.94 14.68
C GLU A 144 -18.64 -2.52 15.24
N GLY A 145 -18.42 -2.30 16.54
CA GLY A 145 -18.70 -1.02 17.22
C GLY A 145 -17.53 -0.49 18.07
N PRO A 146 -17.45 0.83 18.33
CA PRO A 146 -16.42 1.42 19.20
C PRO A 146 -16.61 1.08 20.69
N LEU A 147 -17.81 0.67 21.08
CA LEU A 147 -18.18 0.21 22.42
C LEU A 147 -19.10 -1.01 22.28
N PRO A 148 -18.78 -2.16 22.90
CA PRO A 148 -19.63 -3.33 22.86
C PRO A 148 -20.82 -3.13 23.82
N LEU A 149 -21.82 -2.36 23.40
CA LEU A 149 -23.09 -2.26 24.10
C LEU A 149 -23.96 -3.45 23.68
N PRO A 150 -24.42 -4.30 24.63
CA PRO A 150 -25.13 -5.52 24.30
C PRO A 150 -26.62 -5.26 23.92
N LEU A 151 -26.88 -4.49 22.88
CA LEU A 151 -28.23 -4.16 22.42
C LEU A 151 -28.48 -4.76 21.03
N GLY A 152 -29.47 -5.64 20.91
CA GLY A 152 -30.01 -6.08 19.61
C GLY A 152 -29.07 -6.87 18.71
N GLN A 153 -28.74 -8.11 19.10
CA GLN A 153 -27.80 -8.94 18.34
C GLN A 153 -28.54 -10.11 17.68
N LYS A 154 -28.35 -10.28 16.38
CA LYS A 154 -28.92 -11.43 15.67
C LYS A 154 -28.17 -12.69 16.05
N LYS A 155 -28.91 -13.71 16.47
CA LYS A 155 -28.38 -15.05 16.76
C LYS A 155 -27.51 -15.60 15.63
N ALA A 156 -27.94 -15.40 14.38
CA ALA A 156 -27.21 -15.84 13.19
C ALA A 156 -25.84 -15.17 13.04
N ASP A 157 -25.72 -13.88 13.39
CA ASP A 157 -24.48 -13.12 13.25
C ASP A 157 -23.47 -13.49 14.35
N ILE A 158 -23.94 -13.75 15.58
CA ILE A 158 -23.10 -14.25 16.68
C ILE A 158 -22.51 -15.61 16.29
N LEU A 159 -23.36 -16.57 15.91
CA LEU A 159 -22.92 -17.93 15.60
C LEU A 159 -22.08 -18.05 14.31
N ALA A 160 -22.15 -17.05 13.42
CA ALA A 160 -21.30 -17.01 12.23
C ALA A 160 -19.84 -16.62 12.56
N ASN A 161 -19.63 -15.81 13.60
CA ASN A 161 -18.34 -15.18 13.90
C ASN A 161 -17.69 -15.68 15.20
N TYR A 162 -18.48 -16.18 16.15
CA TYR A 162 -18.01 -16.54 17.49
C TYR A 162 -18.47 -17.95 17.90
N ASP A 163 -17.59 -18.66 18.60
CA ASP A 163 -17.93 -19.81 19.42
C ASP A 163 -18.56 -19.31 20.73
N ALA A 164 -19.89 -19.35 20.78
CA ALA A 164 -20.68 -18.81 21.87
C ALA A 164 -21.01 -19.87 22.94
N ARG A 165 -21.00 -19.47 24.22
CA ARG A 165 -21.48 -20.32 25.33
C ARG A 165 -22.20 -19.53 26.41
N LEU A 166 -23.14 -20.22 27.06
CA LEU A 166 -23.81 -19.73 28.28
C LEU A 166 -22.97 -20.08 29.50
N ALA A 167 -22.70 -19.10 30.36
CA ALA A 167 -21.81 -19.21 31.52
C ALA A 167 -22.50 -18.76 32.81
N ILE A 168 -21.99 -19.19 33.98
CA ILE A 168 -22.49 -18.71 35.28
C ILE A 168 -22.03 -17.28 35.51
N ALA A 169 -22.86 -16.43 36.13
CA ALA A 169 -22.59 -14.98 36.20
C ALA A 169 -21.25 -14.56 36.85
N SER A 170 -20.68 -15.41 37.70
CA SER A 170 -19.41 -15.19 38.39
C SER A 170 -18.18 -15.61 37.56
N GLU A 171 -18.36 -16.34 36.45
CA GLU A 171 -17.28 -16.96 35.70
C GLU A 171 -16.40 -15.93 34.98
N GLY A 172 -15.10 -15.94 35.25
CA GLY A 172 -14.11 -15.06 34.63
C GLY A 172 -13.93 -13.72 35.34
N ILE A 173 -14.61 -13.48 36.46
CA ILE A 173 -14.47 -12.25 37.27
C ILE A 173 -14.16 -12.55 38.74
N GLU A 174 -13.85 -13.80 39.10
CA GLU A 174 -13.63 -14.24 40.48
C GLU A 174 -12.37 -13.64 41.12
N HIS A 175 -11.46 -13.14 40.29
CA HIS A 175 -10.20 -12.51 40.67
C HIS A 175 -10.31 -10.99 40.80
N ARG A 176 -11.48 -10.41 40.53
CA ARG A 176 -11.76 -8.97 40.55
C ARG A 176 -12.24 -8.51 41.95
N GLU A 177 -12.30 -7.19 42.18
CA GLU A 177 -12.69 -6.57 43.46
C GLU A 177 -13.98 -7.17 44.07
N GLU A 178 -14.10 -7.11 45.41
CA GLU A 178 -15.19 -7.74 46.19
C GLU A 178 -16.62 -7.33 45.75
N ASP A 179 -16.78 -6.29 44.94
CA ASP A 179 -18.08 -5.70 44.55
C ASP A 179 -18.64 -6.18 43.18
N LEU A 180 -17.81 -6.72 42.25
CA LEU A 180 -18.27 -7.12 40.92
C LEU A 180 -19.05 -8.44 40.90
N VAL A 181 -18.62 -9.45 41.64
CA VAL A 181 -19.34 -10.74 41.76
C VAL A 181 -20.72 -10.55 42.39
N PRO A 182 -20.90 -9.75 43.46
CA PRO A 182 -22.22 -9.36 43.93
C PRO A 182 -23.05 -8.60 42.89
N PHE A 183 -22.42 -7.74 42.07
CA PHE A 183 -23.09 -6.92 41.06
C PHE A 183 -23.69 -7.74 39.91
N THR A 184 -23.01 -8.79 39.46
CA THR A 184 -23.49 -9.65 38.36
C THR A 184 -24.46 -10.75 38.82
N LYS A 185 -24.68 -10.89 40.13
CA LYS A 185 -25.54 -11.94 40.69
C LYS A 185 -26.96 -11.94 40.07
N GLY A 186 -27.35 -13.09 39.53
CA GLY A 186 -28.65 -13.29 38.88
C GLY A 186 -28.71 -12.84 37.42
N CYS A 187 -27.59 -12.43 36.83
CA CYS A 187 -27.48 -12.19 35.39
C CYS A 187 -27.29 -13.51 34.63
N ALA A 188 -27.65 -13.50 33.35
CA ALA A 188 -27.19 -14.49 32.38
C ALA A 188 -25.89 -13.98 31.75
N GLN A 189 -24.88 -14.84 31.64
CA GLN A 189 -23.61 -14.49 31.00
C GLN A 189 -23.46 -15.22 29.67
N LEU A 190 -23.13 -14.45 28.63
CA LEU A 190 -22.77 -14.93 27.30
C LEU A 190 -21.28 -14.72 27.10
N VAL A 191 -20.54 -15.79 26.81
CA VAL A 191 -19.11 -15.75 26.48
C VAL A 191 -18.94 -16.05 25.00
N LEU A 192 -18.19 -15.21 24.31
CA LEU A 192 -17.93 -15.27 22.88
C LEU A 192 -16.41 -15.30 22.65
N VAL A 193 -15.94 -16.35 21.99
CA VAL A 193 -14.55 -16.47 21.53
C VAL A 193 -14.57 -16.45 20.01
N PRO A 194 -13.75 -15.66 19.31
CA PRO A 194 -13.74 -15.66 17.85
C PRO A 194 -13.47 -17.07 17.31
N ASN A 195 -14.31 -17.52 16.38
CA ASN A 195 -14.11 -18.83 15.77
C ASN A 195 -12.93 -18.79 14.77
N ALA A 196 -12.51 -19.94 14.25
CA ALA A 196 -11.35 -20.03 13.35
C ALA A 196 -11.40 -19.13 12.09
N LYS A 197 -12.59 -18.66 11.66
CA LYS A 197 -12.72 -17.73 10.52
C LYS A 197 -12.54 -16.27 10.92
N ARG A 198 -12.70 -15.96 12.20
CA ARG A 198 -12.71 -14.60 12.76
C ARG A 198 -11.49 -14.34 13.64
N PHE A 199 -10.85 -15.37 14.20
CA PHE A 199 -9.73 -15.26 15.15
C PHE A 199 -8.58 -14.35 14.69
N GLU A 200 -8.17 -14.42 13.42
CA GLU A 200 -7.09 -13.56 12.90
C GLU A 200 -7.55 -12.09 12.74
N ASP A 201 -8.78 -11.87 12.29
CA ASP A 201 -9.34 -10.56 11.96
C ASP A 201 -10.05 -9.87 13.16
N ASP A 202 -10.28 -10.58 14.27
CA ASP A 202 -10.88 -10.02 15.48
C ASP A 202 -9.83 -9.30 16.34
N GLN A 203 -10.24 -8.22 16.99
CA GLN A 203 -9.40 -7.47 17.93
C GLN A 203 -9.43 -8.05 19.34
N PHE A 204 -10.42 -8.91 19.64
CA PHE A 204 -10.61 -9.53 20.95
C PHE A 204 -10.30 -11.02 20.90
N ASP A 205 -9.60 -11.52 21.92
CA ASP A 205 -9.48 -12.97 22.16
C ASP A 205 -10.75 -13.51 22.84
N GLU A 206 -11.44 -12.67 23.61
CA GLU A 206 -12.67 -13.03 24.30
C GLU A 206 -13.57 -11.81 24.57
N ILE A 207 -14.89 -11.99 24.42
CA ILE A 207 -15.92 -11.03 24.79
C ILE A 207 -16.89 -11.71 25.75
N ARG A 208 -17.15 -11.09 26.90
CA ARG A 208 -18.15 -11.54 27.88
C ARG A 208 -19.21 -10.48 28.06
N LEU A 209 -20.47 -10.91 28.05
CA LEU A 209 -21.64 -10.04 28.14
C LEU A 209 -22.57 -10.54 29.23
N TRP A 210 -23.00 -9.65 30.12
CA TRP A 210 -23.94 -9.95 31.20
C TRP A 210 -25.26 -9.24 30.96
N TYR A 211 -26.33 -10.00 31.13
CA TYR A 211 -27.70 -9.53 30.94
C TYR A 211 -28.56 -9.82 32.16
N LYS A 212 -29.36 -8.85 32.57
CA LYS A 212 -30.27 -8.98 33.70
C LYS A 212 -31.70 -9.15 33.21
N LYS A 213 -32.29 -10.30 33.52
CA LYS A 213 -33.69 -10.59 33.20
C LYS A 213 -34.62 -9.85 34.17
N THR A 214 -35.52 -9.04 33.63
CA THR A 214 -36.62 -8.40 34.38
C THR A 214 -37.96 -8.93 33.89
N ASP A 215 -39.05 -8.59 34.57
CA ASP A 215 -40.40 -8.99 34.16
C ASP A 215 -40.83 -8.38 32.81
N ALA A 216 -40.14 -7.33 32.36
CA ALA A 216 -40.48 -6.56 31.15
C ALA A 216 -39.48 -6.70 30.00
N ALA A 217 -38.18 -6.89 30.27
CA ALA A 217 -37.13 -6.97 29.24
C ALA A 217 -35.84 -7.67 29.73
N LEU A 218 -34.97 -8.01 28.79
CA LEU A 218 -33.60 -8.46 29.05
C LEU A 218 -32.65 -7.25 28.94
N LEU A 219 -32.15 -6.76 30.07
CA LEU A 219 -31.38 -5.51 30.12
C LEU A 219 -29.87 -5.78 30.01
N PRO A 220 -29.10 -5.00 29.23
CA PRO A 220 -27.65 -5.06 29.27
C PRO A 220 -27.17 -4.58 30.64
N TRP A 221 -26.20 -5.28 31.22
CA TRP A 221 -25.75 -5.02 32.59
C TRP A 221 -24.25 -4.74 32.67
N MET A 222 -23.44 -5.55 31.99
CA MET A 222 -21.99 -5.42 31.96
C MET A 222 -21.41 -6.06 30.69
N THR A 223 -20.28 -5.52 30.22
CA THR A 223 -19.43 -6.13 29.19
C THR A 223 -17.99 -6.19 29.69
N MET A 224 -17.27 -7.24 29.32
CA MET A 224 -15.84 -7.39 29.54
C MET A 224 -15.20 -7.91 28.26
N THR A 225 -14.14 -7.28 27.80
CA THR A 225 -13.40 -7.72 26.60
C THR A 225 -11.93 -7.89 26.91
N LEU A 226 -11.34 -8.96 26.40
CA LEU A 226 -9.92 -9.24 26.44
C LEU A 226 -9.34 -9.10 25.02
N ASN A 227 -8.37 -8.20 24.84
CA ASN A 227 -7.73 -8.02 23.53
C ASN A 227 -6.45 -8.86 23.38
N LYS A 228 -5.89 -8.89 22.18
CA LYS A 228 -4.65 -9.64 21.86
C LYS A 228 -3.40 -9.16 22.61
N THR A 229 -3.43 -7.97 23.19
CA THR A 229 -2.34 -7.45 24.05
C THR A 229 -2.52 -7.85 25.52
N GLY A 230 -3.61 -8.55 25.84
CA GLY A 230 -4.00 -8.96 27.18
C GLY A 230 -4.68 -7.86 28.00
N ASP A 231 -4.98 -6.70 27.41
CA ASP A 231 -5.70 -5.64 28.11
C ASP A 231 -7.14 -6.06 28.31
N GLU A 232 -7.65 -5.79 29.51
CA GLU A 232 -9.05 -6.01 29.84
C GLU A 232 -9.78 -4.67 29.89
N VAL A 233 -10.94 -4.62 29.24
CA VAL A 233 -11.85 -3.46 29.31
C VAL A 233 -13.18 -3.94 29.88
N ILE A 234 -13.62 -3.31 30.97
CA ILE A 234 -14.91 -3.53 31.60
C ILE A 234 -15.80 -2.31 31.37
N VAL A 235 -17.05 -2.57 31.00
CA VAL A 235 -18.08 -1.54 30.87
C VAL A 235 -19.27 -1.94 31.74
N LEU A 236 -19.58 -1.12 32.75
CA LEU A 236 -20.73 -1.30 33.64
C LEU A 236 -21.82 -0.29 33.30
N LEU A 237 -23.06 -0.78 33.22
CA LEU A 237 -24.24 0.06 33.08
C LEU A 237 -25.02 0.09 34.40
N LEU A 238 -25.21 1.29 34.94
CA LEU A 238 -25.91 1.53 36.19
C LEU A 238 -27.19 2.33 35.93
N ASP A 239 -28.25 2.06 36.70
CA ASP A 239 -29.54 2.77 36.59
C ASP A 239 -30.10 2.78 35.14
N VAL A 240 -30.06 1.63 34.47
CA VAL A 240 -30.58 1.46 33.10
C VAL A 240 -32.08 1.73 33.07
N LYS A 241 -32.49 2.77 32.34
CA LYS A 241 -33.89 3.16 32.13
C LYS A 241 -34.25 3.02 30.66
N LEU A 242 -35.49 2.61 30.40
CA LEU A 242 -36.02 2.42 29.05
C LEU A 242 -37.20 3.35 28.77
N ASN A 243 -37.36 3.74 27.51
CA ASN A 243 -38.54 4.41 26.95
C ASN A 243 -38.98 5.63 27.77
N ASP A 244 -40.20 5.62 28.32
CA ASP A 244 -40.76 6.75 29.08
C ASP A 244 -39.96 7.09 30.36
N GLU A 245 -39.22 6.13 30.91
CA GLU A 245 -38.35 6.33 32.06
C GLU A 245 -36.96 6.88 31.66
N ALA A 246 -36.57 6.71 30.40
CA ALA A 246 -35.29 7.17 29.86
C ALA A 246 -35.36 8.67 29.51
N GLN A 247 -35.05 9.53 30.49
CA GLN A 247 -34.82 10.95 30.25
C GLN A 247 -33.48 11.13 29.55
N ILE A 248 -33.51 11.59 28.30
CA ILE A 248 -32.33 11.80 27.46
C ILE A 248 -32.10 13.29 27.28
N ASP A 249 -30.89 13.73 27.59
CA ASP A 249 -30.42 15.07 27.24
C ASP A 249 -30.07 15.11 25.74
N MET A 250 -30.86 15.86 24.96
CA MET A 250 -30.65 15.96 23.52
C MET A 250 -29.38 16.74 23.16
N GLU A 251 -28.83 17.55 24.07
CA GLU A 251 -27.55 18.25 23.84
C GLU A 251 -26.38 17.26 23.76
N SER A 252 -26.48 16.08 24.40
CA SER A 252 -25.47 15.02 24.30
C SER A 252 -25.30 14.44 22.89
N PHE A 253 -26.29 14.64 22.00
CA PHE A 253 -26.27 14.21 20.60
C PHE A 253 -25.82 15.31 19.64
N ASP A 254 -25.46 16.49 20.13
CA ASP A 254 -24.88 17.52 19.30
C ASP A 254 -23.51 17.06 18.75
N SER A 255 -23.32 17.22 17.45
CA SER A 255 -22.10 16.86 16.72
C SER A 255 -21.49 18.05 15.96
N GLU A 256 -21.99 19.28 16.18
CA GLU A 256 -21.40 20.49 15.62
C GLU A 256 -19.96 20.72 16.10
N VAL A 257 -19.13 21.36 15.28
CA VAL A 257 -17.75 21.66 15.66
C VAL A 257 -17.72 23.04 16.33
N PRO A 258 -17.17 23.16 17.56
CA PRO A 258 -16.97 24.46 18.18
C PRO A 258 -16.04 25.38 17.38
N GLU A 259 -16.31 26.69 17.37
CA GLU A 259 -15.49 27.67 16.66
C GLU A 259 -14.05 27.69 17.20
N GLY A 260 -13.06 27.53 16.31
CA GLY A 260 -11.63 27.56 16.65
C GLY A 260 -11.01 26.21 17.03
N TRP A 261 -11.75 25.10 16.97
CA TRP A 261 -11.23 23.75 17.21
C TRP A 261 -10.71 23.10 15.92
N ASP A 262 -9.69 22.26 16.05
CA ASP A 262 -9.17 21.46 14.95
C ASP A 262 -10.15 20.34 14.59
N VAL A 263 -10.32 20.08 13.29
CA VAL A 263 -11.26 19.07 12.79
C VAL A 263 -10.57 18.12 11.82
N ASP A 264 -10.62 16.83 12.13
CA ASP A 264 -10.25 15.78 11.19
C ASP A 264 -11.52 15.09 10.67
N ILE A 265 -11.64 14.96 9.34
CA ILE A 265 -12.84 14.43 8.67
C ILE A 265 -12.45 13.29 7.74
N GLU A 266 -12.83 12.06 8.11
CA GLU A 266 -12.69 10.86 7.30
C GLU A 266 -14.03 10.53 6.60
N ARG A 267 -14.06 10.61 5.26
CA ARG A 267 -15.27 10.35 4.44
C ARG A 267 -15.35 8.89 3.97
N TYR A 268 -16.57 8.40 3.80
CA TYR A 268 -16.86 7.02 3.41
C TYR A 268 -16.44 6.75 1.95
N ARG A 269 -15.60 5.74 1.72
CA ARG A 269 -15.21 5.25 0.38
C ARG A 269 -15.84 3.88 0.16
N GLY A 270 -16.83 3.78 -0.74
CA GLY A 270 -17.64 2.58 -0.92
C GLY A 270 -16.95 1.37 -1.59
N ALA A 271 -17.47 0.18 -1.25
CA ALA A 271 -17.24 -1.17 -1.78
C ALA A 271 -15.86 -1.84 -1.52
N MET A 272 -15.67 -2.31 -0.30
CA MET A 272 -14.88 -3.52 0.00
C MET A 272 -15.80 -4.62 0.58
N GLY A 273 -15.33 -5.87 0.56
CA GLY A 273 -16.08 -7.10 0.85
C GLY A 273 -16.69 -7.19 2.26
N PRO A 274 -17.22 -8.36 2.67
CA PRO A 274 -17.94 -8.51 3.93
C PRO A 274 -17.12 -7.95 5.09
N MET A 275 -17.74 -7.06 5.88
CA MET A 275 -17.21 -6.27 6.99
C MET A 275 -16.38 -7.13 7.98
N GLY A 276 -15.10 -7.29 7.68
CA GLY A 276 -14.11 -7.94 8.55
C GLY A 276 -12.91 -7.05 8.86
N ASP A 277 -12.52 -6.18 7.93
CA ASP A 277 -11.23 -5.47 8.02
C ASP A 277 -11.35 -4.01 8.56
N ALA A 278 -12.47 -3.62 9.19
CA ALA A 278 -12.73 -2.21 9.53
C ALA A 278 -12.67 -1.84 11.02
N ILE A 279 -12.53 -2.81 11.96
CA ILE A 279 -12.83 -2.54 13.38
C ILE A 279 -11.77 -3.18 14.30
N ALA A 280 -10.55 -2.67 14.19
CA ALA A 280 -9.70 -2.42 15.37
C ALA A 280 -10.18 -1.10 16.01
N PRO A 281 -9.82 -0.72 17.27
CA PRO A 281 -10.44 0.42 17.93
C PRO A 281 -10.31 1.65 17.05
N VAL A 282 -11.18 2.65 17.21
CA VAL A 282 -11.17 3.92 16.45
C VAL A 282 -9.83 4.73 16.61
N LEU A 283 -8.80 4.12 17.20
CA LEU A 283 -7.38 4.51 17.23
C LEU A 283 -6.43 3.59 16.42
N ALA A 284 -6.93 2.68 15.60
CA ALA A 284 -6.14 1.79 14.73
C ALA A 284 -6.80 1.63 13.36
N HIS A 285 -6.05 2.02 12.31
CA HIS A 285 -6.25 1.75 10.88
C HIS A 285 -6.95 2.81 10.00
N LEU A 286 -6.08 3.60 9.35
CA LEU A 286 -6.30 4.30 8.09
C LEU A 286 -6.13 3.30 6.91
N VAL A 287 -7.21 3.18 6.14
CA VAL A 287 -7.50 2.23 5.04
C VAL A 287 -6.58 2.34 3.82
N ASP A 288 -6.36 1.17 3.23
CA ASP A 288 -6.06 0.78 1.85
C ASP A 288 -5.82 1.85 0.78
N GLN A 289 -4.72 1.64 0.05
CA GLN A 289 -4.63 2.07 -1.33
C GLN A 289 -5.66 1.30 -2.18
N PRO A 290 -6.27 1.93 -3.19
CA PRO A 290 -7.05 1.19 -4.15
C PRO A 290 -6.10 0.26 -4.90
N GLU A 291 -6.17 -1.04 -4.59
CA GLU A 291 -5.95 -2.03 -5.64
C GLU A 291 -6.95 -1.65 -6.75
N MET A 292 -6.43 -1.15 -7.87
CA MET A 292 -7.14 -1.26 -9.14
C MET A 292 -7.37 -2.76 -9.34
N ARG A 293 -8.49 -3.27 -8.83
CA ARG A 293 -8.99 -4.57 -9.22
C ARG A 293 -9.06 -4.52 -10.73
N ALA A 294 -8.25 -5.37 -11.35
CA ALA A 294 -8.40 -5.78 -12.72
C ALA A 294 -9.85 -6.24 -12.88
N THR A 295 -10.71 -5.32 -13.32
CA THR A 295 -11.86 -5.74 -14.08
C THR A 295 -11.25 -6.33 -15.33
N GLY A 296 -11.14 -7.67 -15.35
CA GLY A 296 -10.94 -8.42 -16.57
C GLY A 296 -12.08 -8.07 -17.49
N GLN A 297 -11.96 -6.94 -18.18
CA GLN A 297 -12.84 -6.58 -19.26
C GLN A 297 -12.34 -7.37 -20.45
N SER A 298 -12.97 -8.53 -20.65
CA SER A 298 -13.10 -9.13 -21.98
C SER A 298 -13.33 -8.01 -22.99
N GLU A 299 -12.58 -8.02 -24.10
CA GLU A 299 -12.64 -7.08 -25.24
C GLU A 299 -13.92 -6.23 -25.21
N GLN A 300 -13.80 -4.98 -24.77
CA GLN A 300 -14.94 -4.07 -24.75
C GLN A 300 -15.38 -3.84 -26.20
N GLU A 301 -16.46 -4.49 -26.60
CA GLU A 301 -16.95 -4.42 -27.98
C GLU A 301 -17.56 -3.02 -28.21
N PHE A 302 -16.79 -2.14 -28.85
CA PHE A 302 -17.22 -0.79 -29.16
C PHE A 302 -18.24 -0.80 -30.31
N THR A 303 -19.48 -0.39 -30.01
CA THR A 303 -20.52 -0.20 -31.02
C THR A 303 -20.64 1.26 -31.43
N ILE A 304 -21.00 1.52 -32.70
CA ILE A 304 -21.22 2.88 -33.22
C ILE A 304 -22.14 3.70 -32.28
N PRO A 305 -21.68 4.82 -31.70
CA PRO A 305 -22.50 5.67 -30.84
C PRO A 305 -23.72 6.19 -31.59
N ASN A 306 -24.86 6.30 -30.89
CA ASN A 306 -26.10 6.80 -31.50
C ASN A 306 -25.94 8.19 -32.15
N ALA A 307 -25.13 9.07 -31.58
CA ALA A 307 -24.86 10.39 -32.16
C ALA A 307 -24.14 10.29 -33.51
N VAL A 308 -23.10 9.45 -33.60
CA VAL A 308 -22.36 9.16 -34.85
C VAL A 308 -23.27 8.46 -35.86
N LYS A 309 -24.07 7.48 -35.42
CA LYS A 309 -25.04 6.80 -36.27
C LYS A 309 -26.09 7.77 -36.84
N ASN A 310 -26.55 8.73 -36.04
CA ASN A 310 -27.57 9.70 -36.46
C ASN A 310 -27.03 10.66 -37.51
N ILE A 311 -25.79 11.12 -37.40
CA ILE A 311 -25.18 12.02 -38.40
C ILE A 311 -24.86 11.27 -39.70
N ILE A 312 -24.37 10.03 -39.62
CA ILE A 312 -24.13 9.17 -40.80
C ILE A 312 -25.43 8.93 -41.58
N ASN A 313 -26.55 8.70 -40.88
CA ASN A 313 -27.84 8.41 -41.49
C ASN A 313 -28.73 9.65 -41.68
N ALA A 314 -28.20 10.86 -41.49
CA ALA A 314 -29.01 12.07 -41.57
C ALA A 314 -29.48 12.31 -43.03
N PRO A 315 -30.69 12.87 -43.25
CA PRO A 315 -31.24 13.07 -44.60
C PRO A 315 -30.41 13.98 -45.52
N TYR A 316 -29.49 14.76 -44.95
CA TYR A 316 -28.63 15.71 -45.65
C TYR A 316 -27.17 15.24 -45.79
N THR A 317 -26.81 14.08 -45.22
CA THR A 317 -25.47 13.49 -45.34
C THR A 317 -25.41 12.73 -46.66
N THR A 318 -24.47 13.09 -47.54
CA THR A 318 -24.27 12.35 -48.79
C THR A 318 -23.62 11.00 -48.53
N GLU A 319 -23.63 10.07 -49.50
CA GLU A 319 -22.93 8.79 -49.32
C GLU A 319 -21.42 8.99 -49.12
N ASP A 320 -20.81 9.96 -49.83
CA ASP A 320 -19.41 10.30 -49.65
C ASP A 320 -19.13 10.87 -48.25
N ASP A 321 -19.98 11.77 -47.73
CA ASP A 321 -19.87 12.27 -46.35
C ASP A 321 -20.05 11.14 -45.32
N ALA A 322 -20.95 10.20 -45.60
CA ALA A 322 -21.19 9.05 -44.74
C ALA A 322 -19.98 8.11 -44.69
N LYS A 323 -19.27 7.91 -45.81
CA LYS A 323 -17.98 7.20 -45.86
C LYS A 323 -16.93 7.92 -45.03
N ASP A 324 -16.79 9.23 -45.22
CA ASP A 324 -15.80 10.04 -44.50
C ASP A 324 -16.05 10.03 -42.99
N LEU A 325 -17.32 10.11 -42.56
CA LEU A 325 -17.71 9.97 -41.15
C LEU A 325 -17.42 8.57 -40.60
N ARG A 326 -17.69 7.49 -41.36
CA ARG A 326 -17.35 6.12 -40.94
C ARG A 326 -15.84 5.94 -40.76
N ILE A 327 -15.04 6.51 -41.67
CA ILE A 327 -13.57 6.48 -41.60
C ILE A 327 -13.10 7.28 -40.39
N PHE A 328 -13.53 8.53 -40.26
CA PHE A 328 -13.14 9.41 -39.16
C PHE A 328 -13.46 8.79 -37.79
N HIS A 329 -14.56 8.05 -37.66
CA HIS A 329 -15.00 7.43 -36.42
C HIS A 329 -14.58 5.96 -36.23
N GLY A 330 -13.71 5.37 -37.07
CA GLY A 330 -13.25 4.01 -36.77
C GLY A 330 -14.20 2.88 -37.16
N TYR A 331 -15.22 3.14 -37.99
CA TYR A 331 -16.28 2.18 -38.34
C TYR A 331 -16.41 1.92 -39.84
N TRP A 332 -15.33 2.11 -40.59
CA TRP A 332 -15.30 1.89 -42.03
C TRP A 332 -15.19 0.41 -42.42
N THR A 333 -15.57 0.15 -43.66
CA THR A 333 -15.37 -1.10 -44.39
C THR A 333 -14.36 -0.90 -45.52
N GLU A 334 -13.85 -1.95 -46.15
CA GLU A 334 -12.95 -1.80 -47.31
C GLU A 334 -13.60 -1.03 -48.47
N ASP A 335 -14.92 -1.14 -48.65
CA ASP A 335 -15.68 -0.40 -49.68
C ASP A 335 -15.72 1.12 -49.43
N ASP A 336 -15.48 1.55 -48.19
CA ASP A 336 -15.37 2.96 -47.83
C ASP A 336 -13.98 3.52 -48.20
N LEU A 337 -12.95 2.67 -48.32
CA LEU A 337 -11.57 3.05 -48.62
C LEU A 337 -11.28 3.12 -50.13
N ASP A 338 -12.19 3.78 -50.86
CA ASP A 338 -12.25 3.83 -52.33
C ASP A 338 -11.34 4.90 -52.96
N THR A 339 -10.78 5.81 -52.17
CA THR A 339 -9.79 6.80 -52.61
C THR A 339 -8.48 6.68 -51.82
N PRO A 340 -7.33 7.08 -52.41
CA PRO A 340 -6.06 7.13 -51.69
C PRO A 340 -6.12 7.98 -50.42
N ALA A 341 -6.83 9.11 -50.43
CA ALA A 341 -6.95 10.00 -49.28
C ALA A 341 -7.71 9.34 -48.11
N ARG A 342 -8.84 8.67 -48.39
CA ARG A 342 -9.63 7.91 -47.40
C ARG A 342 -8.82 6.77 -46.80
N ARG A 343 -8.11 6.03 -47.66
CA ARG A 343 -7.22 4.95 -47.22
C ARG A 343 -6.09 5.48 -46.34
N ALA A 344 -5.43 6.58 -46.73
CA ALA A 344 -4.38 7.20 -45.93
C ALA A 344 -4.87 7.66 -44.55
N LEU A 345 -6.05 8.26 -44.45
CA LEU A 345 -6.66 8.65 -43.17
C LEU A 345 -6.93 7.42 -42.28
N ALA A 346 -7.50 6.35 -42.86
CA ALA A 346 -7.75 5.10 -42.15
C ALA A 346 -6.44 4.46 -41.62
N MET A 347 -5.38 4.45 -42.44
CA MET A 347 -4.08 3.92 -42.02
C MET A 347 -3.45 4.76 -40.90
N LEU A 348 -3.56 6.10 -41.01
CA LEU A 348 -3.07 7.01 -39.97
C LEU A 348 -3.78 6.79 -38.63
N ILE A 349 -5.12 6.66 -38.63
CA ILE A 349 -5.92 6.37 -37.42
C ILE A 349 -5.47 5.07 -36.74
N ARG A 350 -5.16 4.04 -37.52
CA ARG A 350 -4.72 2.73 -37.01
C ARG A 350 -3.24 2.66 -36.65
N GLY A 351 -2.48 3.71 -36.93
CA GLY A 351 -1.03 3.74 -36.73
C GLY A 351 -0.19 3.05 -37.81
N ASP A 352 -0.79 2.56 -38.91
CA ASP A 352 -0.06 1.95 -40.05
C ASP A 352 0.57 3.03 -40.94
N VAL A 353 1.58 3.72 -40.39
CA VAL A 353 2.23 4.86 -41.06
C VAL A 353 3.20 4.42 -42.17
N ASP A 354 3.56 3.14 -42.25
CA ASP A 354 4.43 2.59 -43.29
C ASP A 354 3.68 2.12 -44.55
N HIS A 355 2.36 2.21 -44.56
CA HIS A 355 1.55 1.86 -45.73
C HIS A 355 1.97 2.65 -46.99
N GLU A 356 2.04 1.97 -48.14
CA GLU A 356 2.46 2.56 -49.43
C GLU A 356 1.56 3.70 -49.94
N VAL A 357 0.42 3.94 -49.28
CA VAL A 357 -0.55 4.97 -49.66
C VAL A 357 0.03 6.36 -49.44
N PHE A 358 0.93 6.53 -48.47
CA PHE A 358 1.58 7.82 -48.19
C PHE A 358 2.60 8.25 -49.26
N GLU A 359 2.99 7.34 -50.16
CA GLU A 359 3.80 7.65 -51.34
C GLU A 359 2.95 8.21 -52.50
N ASN A 360 1.62 8.12 -52.41
CA ASN A 360 0.73 8.64 -53.44
C ASN A 360 0.54 10.16 -53.33
N GLU A 361 0.96 10.89 -54.37
CA GLU A 361 0.89 12.35 -54.44
C GLU A 361 -0.54 12.92 -54.41
N THR A 362 -1.56 12.10 -54.67
CA THR A 362 -2.96 12.55 -54.56
C THR A 362 -3.48 12.59 -53.12
N VAL A 363 -2.73 12.03 -52.15
CA VAL A 363 -3.06 12.15 -50.73
C VAL A 363 -2.71 13.56 -50.25
N PRO A 364 -3.58 14.22 -49.47
CA PRO A 364 -3.30 15.54 -48.89
C PRO A 364 -1.92 15.62 -48.21
N GLY A 365 -1.23 16.74 -48.43
CA GLY A 365 0.15 16.94 -48.00
C GLY A 365 0.31 16.90 -46.48
N ASP A 366 -0.68 17.41 -45.73
CA ASP A 366 -0.76 17.38 -44.27
C ASP A 366 -0.89 15.94 -43.71
N ILE A 367 -1.72 15.09 -44.32
CA ILE A 367 -1.86 13.67 -43.94
C ILE A 367 -0.53 12.93 -44.18
N ARG A 368 0.11 13.17 -45.34
CA ARG A 368 1.41 12.58 -45.66
C ARG A 368 2.51 13.10 -44.73
N ALA A 369 2.45 14.37 -44.34
CA ALA A 369 3.41 14.98 -43.43
C ALA A 369 3.29 14.40 -42.01
N GLU A 370 2.08 14.22 -41.50
CA GLU A 370 1.86 13.58 -40.19
C GLU A 370 2.38 12.14 -40.15
N ALA A 371 2.08 11.35 -41.20
CA ALA A 371 2.66 10.01 -41.33
C ALA A 371 4.19 10.07 -41.40
N ALA A 372 4.76 11.04 -42.14
CA ALA A 372 6.22 11.20 -42.24
C ALA A 372 6.88 11.50 -40.89
N VAL A 373 6.32 12.37 -40.05
CA VAL A 373 6.87 12.64 -38.70
C VAL A 373 6.84 11.37 -37.85
N ARG A 374 5.71 10.65 -37.83
CA ARG A 374 5.54 9.40 -37.05
C ARG A 374 6.48 8.26 -37.48
N ARG A 375 6.85 8.21 -38.77
CA ARG A 375 7.88 7.29 -39.31
C ARG A 375 9.32 7.72 -38.96
N GLY A 376 9.50 8.84 -38.28
CA GLY A 376 10.80 9.42 -38.00
C GLY A 376 11.46 10.09 -39.22
N LYS A 377 10.67 10.60 -40.17
CA LYS A 377 11.11 11.37 -41.36
C LYS A 377 10.67 12.84 -41.30
N PRO A 378 11.07 13.60 -40.26
CA PRO A 378 10.62 14.98 -40.06
C PRO A 378 10.98 15.94 -41.21
N GLU A 379 12.10 15.74 -41.90
CA GLU A 379 12.50 16.58 -43.04
C GLU A 379 11.51 16.50 -44.22
N LEU A 380 10.93 15.32 -44.43
CA LEU A 380 9.88 15.13 -45.44
C LEU A 380 8.61 15.88 -45.02
N ALA A 381 8.25 15.85 -43.73
CA ALA A 381 7.10 16.60 -43.23
C ALA A 381 7.26 18.11 -43.39
N LEU A 382 8.47 18.66 -43.16
CA LEU A 382 8.78 20.07 -43.43
C LEU A 382 8.59 20.43 -44.91
N THR A 383 9.00 19.54 -45.82
CA THR A 383 8.85 19.76 -47.26
C THR A 383 7.38 19.69 -47.70
N LEU A 384 6.63 18.72 -47.18
CA LEU A 384 5.23 18.49 -47.55
C LEU A 384 4.27 19.59 -47.06
N THR A 385 4.68 20.32 -46.03
CA THR A 385 3.89 21.42 -45.44
C THR A 385 4.41 22.80 -45.85
N GLU A 386 5.39 22.87 -46.74
CA GLU A 386 5.96 24.15 -47.17
C GLU A 386 4.90 25.04 -47.86
N GLY A 387 4.79 26.29 -47.41
CA GLY A 387 3.84 27.27 -47.96
C GLY A 387 2.39 27.12 -47.49
N ASP A 388 2.07 26.13 -46.65
CA ASP A 388 0.76 26.00 -46.00
C ASP A 388 0.75 26.73 -44.64
N ASP A 389 -0.13 27.73 -44.53
CA ASP A 389 -0.28 28.60 -43.36
C ASP A 389 -1.47 28.21 -42.45
N SER A 390 -2.04 27.01 -42.64
CA SER A 390 -3.01 26.42 -41.70
C SER A 390 -2.37 26.14 -40.34
N LEU A 391 -3.17 26.15 -39.27
CA LEU A 391 -2.70 25.78 -37.94
C LEU A 391 -2.22 24.31 -37.90
N ARG A 392 -2.83 23.43 -38.71
CA ARG A 392 -2.36 22.05 -38.87
C ARG A 392 -0.96 21.97 -39.45
N ALA A 393 -0.67 22.69 -40.53
CA ALA A 393 0.66 22.69 -41.13
C ALA A 393 1.71 23.32 -40.21
N ILE A 394 1.38 24.41 -39.49
CA ILE A 394 2.25 25.02 -38.47
C ILE A 394 2.56 24.01 -37.35
N HIS A 395 1.55 23.28 -36.86
CA HIS A 395 1.74 22.25 -35.85
C HIS A 395 2.71 21.15 -36.33
N LEU A 396 2.48 20.60 -37.53
CA LEU A 396 3.32 19.54 -38.08
C LEU A 396 4.77 19.98 -38.31
N ARG A 397 4.99 21.24 -38.75
CA ARG A 397 6.34 21.80 -38.85
C ARG A 397 6.98 21.99 -37.47
N THR A 398 6.23 22.46 -36.49
CA THR A 398 6.71 22.62 -35.11
C THR A 398 7.15 21.26 -34.56
N TRP A 399 6.32 20.23 -34.70
CA TRP A 399 6.65 18.86 -34.28
C TRP A 399 7.88 18.31 -35.02
N ALA A 400 7.93 18.44 -36.35
CA ALA A 400 9.08 17.99 -37.12
C ALA A 400 10.39 18.70 -36.73
N LEU A 401 10.34 20.00 -36.43
CA LEU A 401 11.51 20.76 -35.95
C LEU A 401 11.93 20.33 -34.54
N SER A 402 10.97 20.07 -33.64
CA SER A 402 11.25 19.52 -32.31
C SER A 402 11.90 18.13 -32.39
N ASP A 403 11.41 17.23 -33.26
CA ASP A 403 12.01 15.91 -33.46
C ASP A 403 13.44 15.99 -34.01
N LEU A 404 13.77 17.03 -34.76
CA LEU A 404 15.12 17.33 -35.24
C LEU A 404 16.01 18.04 -34.21
N ALA A 405 15.50 18.27 -32.99
CA ALA A 405 16.14 19.08 -31.95
C ALA A 405 16.48 20.51 -32.39
N ARG A 406 15.74 21.05 -33.38
CA ARG A 406 15.86 22.43 -33.87
C ARG A 406 14.95 23.35 -33.04
N HIS A 407 15.19 23.39 -31.73
CA HIS A 407 14.28 24.01 -30.76
C HIS A 407 14.02 25.50 -31.03
N ASP A 408 15.02 26.27 -31.46
CA ASP A 408 14.86 27.70 -31.80
C ASP A 408 13.96 27.90 -33.02
N ASP A 409 14.10 27.03 -34.03
CA ASP A 409 13.25 27.07 -35.23
C ASP A 409 11.82 26.64 -34.89
N ALA A 410 11.65 25.61 -34.06
CA ALA A 410 10.34 25.16 -33.58
C ALA A 410 9.65 26.24 -32.73
N ALA A 411 10.40 26.96 -31.88
CA ALA A 411 9.90 28.08 -31.10
C ALA A 411 9.48 29.26 -31.99
N THR A 412 10.21 29.51 -33.08
CA THR A 412 9.86 30.53 -34.07
C THR A 412 8.60 30.13 -34.85
N GLU A 413 8.50 28.87 -35.27
CA GLU A 413 7.36 28.38 -36.03
C GLU A 413 6.08 28.36 -35.17
N SER A 414 6.17 27.90 -33.92
CA SER A 414 5.04 27.91 -32.98
C SER A 414 4.52 29.32 -32.65
N GLN A 415 5.38 30.36 -32.73
CA GLN A 415 4.97 31.75 -32.56
C GLN A 415 3.95 32.17 -33.64
N ARG A 416 4.04 31.63 -34.85
CA ARG A 416 3.10 31.93 -35.95
C ARG A 416 1.69 31.44 -35.63
N ALA A 417 1.55 30.32 -34.91
CA ALA A 417 0.25 29.84 -34.44
C ALA A 417 -0.39 30.81 -33.45
N ILE A 418 0.39 31.37 -32.51
CA ILE A 418 -0.09 32.40 -31.56
C ILE A 418 -0.59 33.62 -32.32
N GLU A 419 0.24 34.18 -33.22
CA GLU A 419 -0.12 35.37 -33.99
C GLU A 419 -1.41 35.16 -34.78
N LYS A 420 -1.57 33.99 -35.40
CA LYS A 420 -2.77 33.61 -36.13
C LYS A 420 -3.98 33.48 -35.20
N MET A 421 -3.86 32.77 -34.08
CA MET A 421 -4.96 32.59 -33.12
C MET A 421 -5.39 33.90 -32.42
N LEU A 422 -4.50 34.89 -32.33
CA LEU A 422 -4.82 36.22 -31.78
C LEU A 422 -5.46 37.17 -32.81
N THR A 423 -5.12 37.03 -34.09
CA THR A 423 -5.57 37.94 -35.15
C THR A 423 -6.78 37.42 -35.92
N GLU A 424 -6.95 36.09 -35.99
CA GLU A 424 -8.00 35.43 -36.73
C GLU A 424 -9.00 34.74 -35.80
N ARG A 425 -10.27 34.72 -36.21
CA ARG A 425 -11.30 33.94 -35.52
C ARG A 425 -11.24 32.49 -35.99
N ILE A 426 -10.90 31.57 -35.07
CA ILE A 426 -10.88 30.13 -35.35
C ILE A 426 -12.24 29.51 -35.05
N ASP A 427 -12.96 29.10 -36.10
CA ASP A 427 -14.30 28.50 -36.04
C ASP A 427 -14.32 27.00 -36.44
N SER A 428 -13.15 26.39 -36.62
CA SER A 428 -12.99 24.95 -36.91
C SER A 428 -12.40 24.23 -35.69
N ALA A 429 -13.01 23.12 -35.27
CA ALA A 429 -12.48 22.29 -34.20
C ALA A 429 -11.08 21.76 -34.55
N SER A 430 -10.86 21.33 -35.79
CA SER A 430 -9.55 20.82 -36.26
C SER A 430 -8.44 21.86 -36.22
N GLU A 431 -8.72 23.08 -36.68
CA GLU A 431 -7.74 24.17 -36.64
C GLU A 431 -7.46 24.60 -35.20
N LEU A 432 -8.49 24.67 -34.36
CA LEU A 432 -8.33 25.03 -32.95
C LEU A 432 -7.51 23.98 -32.19
N THR A 433 -7.79 22.69 -32.38
CA THR A 433 -7.00 21.60 -31.79
C THR A 433 -5.55 21.63 -32.24
N SER A 434 -5.28 21.87 -33.52
CA SER A 434 -3.90 21.99 -34.03
C SER A 434 -3.16 23.19 -33.44
N GLY A 435 -3.87 24.31 -33.26
CA GLY A 435 -3.37 25.47 -32.54
C GLY A 435 -2.99 25.12 -31.09
N VAL A 436 -3.87 24.43 -30.36
CA VAL A 436 -3.60 24.00 -28.98
C VAL A 436 -2.40 23.04 -28.91
N LEU A 437 -2.33 22.03 -29.77
CA LEU A 437 -1.17 21.11 -29.82
C LEU A 437 0.14 21.88 -30.05
N THR A 438 0.12 22.90 -30.91
CA THR A 438 1.28 23.79 -31.12
C THR A 438 1.64 24.57 -29.85
N LEU A 439 0.65 25.03 -29.07
CA LEU A 439 0.89 25.73 -27.81
C LEU A 439 1.43 24.80 -26.71
N ILE A 440 1.01 23.54 -26.68
CA ILE A 440 1.56 22.52 -25.78
C ILE A 440 3.04 22.32 -26.09
N GLU A 441 3.40 22.07 -27.36
CA GLU A 441 4.79 21.93 -27.78
C GLU A 441 5.60 23.20 -27.49
N ARG A 442 5.01 24.37 -27.74
CA ARG A 442 5.66 25.64 -27.42
C ARG A 442 6.00 25.76 -25.95
N ALA A 443 5.11 25.39 -25.04
CA ALA A 443 5.37 25.46 -23.60
C ALA A 443 6.61 24.62 -23.22
N ARG A 444 6.84 23.49 -23.90
CA ARG A 444 8.03 22.64 -23.73
C ARG A 444 9.30 23.27 -24.31
N LEU A 445 9.18 24.10 -25.34
CA LEU A 445 10.30 24.77 -26.00
C LEU A 445 10.74 26.04 -25.26
N VAL A 446 9.80 26.95 -24.94
CA VAL A 446 10.10 28.29 -24.40
C VAL A 446 9.73 28.47 -22.93
N GLY A 447 9.06 27.49 -22.33
CA GLY A 447 8.54 27.56 -20.96
C GLY A 447 7.12 28.16 -20.89
N PRO A 448 6.44 28.03 -19.75
CA PRO A 448 5.13 28.66 -19.55
C PRO A 448 5.26 30.20 -19.51
N GLU A 449 4.27 30.91 -20.04
CA GLU A 449 4.16 32.37 -19.88
C GLU A 449 3.83 32.73 -18.43
N ARG A 450 3.06 31.87 -17.74
CA ARG A 450 2.68 32.05 -16.33
C ARG A 450 2.88 30.76 -15.54
N ALA A 451 3.70 30.85 -14.49
CA ALA A 451 3.98 29.75 -13.57
C ALA A 451 2.81 29.40 -12.61
N ASP A 452 1.69 30.13 -12.66
CA ASP A 452 0.53 29.93 -11.78
C ASP A 452 -0.51 28.94 -12.35
N GLY A 453 -0.18 28.25 -13.44
CA GLY A 453 -1.06 27.28 -14.08
C GLY A 453 -2.20 27.89 -14.90
N THR A 454 -2.20 29.19 -15.16
CA THR A 454 -3.19 29.83 -16.05
C THR A 454 -3.07 29.33 -17.49
N ASP A 455 -1.87 29.01 -17.96
CA ASP A 455 -1.64 28.54 -19.33
C ASP A 455 -2.31 27.18 -19.56
N PHE A 456 -2.13 26.24 -18.63
CA PHE A 456 -2.82 24.94 -18.65
C PHE A 456 -4.34 25.09 -18.70
N ARG A 457 -4.92 25.93 -17.84
CA ARG A 457 -6.37 26.20 -17.85
C ARG A 457 -6.83 26.76 -19.19
N THR A 458 -6.04 27.65 -19.79
CA THR A 458 -6.33 28.22 -21.12
C THR A 458 -6.33 27.14 -22.20
N LEU A 459 -5.35 26.22 -22.19
CA LEU A 459 -5.30 25.10 -23.13
C LEU A 459 -6.52 24.18 -22.98
N MET A 460 -6.89 23.84 -21.74
CA MET A 460 -8.08 23.04 -21.44
C MET A 460 -9.38 23.72 -21.88
N ASP A 461 -9.53 25.02 -21.68
CA ASP A 461 -10.68 25.80 -22.13
C ASP A 461 -10.80 25.80 -23.67
N LEU A 462 -9.67 25.92 -24.38
CA LEU A 462 -9.64 25.87 -25.84
C LEU A 462 -10.01 24.48 -26.38
N LEU A 463 -9.55 23.40 -25.73
CA LEU A 463 -9.94 22.03 -26.09
C LEU A 463 -11.41 21.76 -25.79
N THR A 464 -11.91 22.25 -24.65
CA THR A 464 -13.34 22.18 -24.29
C THR A 464 -14.20 22.93 -25.31
N ARG A 465 -13.74 24.09 -25.80
CA ARG A 465 -14.42 24.81 -26.89
C ARG A 465 -14.41 24.00 -28.19
N ALA A 466 -13.29 23.35 -28.54
CA ALA A 466 -13.20 22.50 -29.73
C ALA A 466 -14.16 21.30 -29.66
N SER A 467 -14.13 20.53 -28.58
CA SER A 467 -14.93 19.30 -28.37
C SER A 467 -16.36 19.55 -27.85
N GLY A 468 -16.70 20.79 -27.49
CA GLY A 468 -18.00 21.15 -26.93
C GLY A 468 -18.81 22.08 -27.81
N GLU A 469 -18.24 23.24 -28.16
CA GLU A 469 -18.95 24.30 -28.89
C GLU A 469 -18.84 24.14 -30.41
N LEU A 470 -17.65 23.80 -30.92
CA LEU A 470 -17.39 23.74 -32.35
C LEU A 470 -17.82 22.40 -32.96
N ASP A 471 -17.37 21.28 -32.41
CA ASP A 471 -17.78 19.96 -32.85
C ASP A 471 -17.73 18.92 -31.71
N ARG A 472 -18.92 18.48 -31.27
CA ARG A 472 -19.09 17.51 -30.18
C ARG A 472 -18.65 16.09 -30.50
N LEU A 473 -18.41 15.79 -31.77
CA LEU A 473 -17.96 14.48 -32.24
C LEU A 473 -16.48 14.50 -32.66
N TYR A 474 -15.80 15.65 -32.58
CA TYR A 474 -14.39 15.78 -32.95
C TYR A 474 -13.46 15.21 -31.86
N TRP A 475 -13.32 13.88 -31.86
CA TRP A 475 -12.49 13.14 -30.92
C TRP A 475 -10.99 13.55 -30.87
N PRO A 476 -10.35 14.11 -31.92
CA PRO A 476 -8.94 14.52 -31.80
C PRO A 476 -8.72 15.62 -30.75
N ALA A 477 -9.72 16.47 -30.48
CA ALA A 477 -9.65 17.43 -29.38
C ALA A 477 -9.60 16.73 -28.01
N THR A 478 -10.41 15.68 -27.83
CA THR A 478 -10.43 14.86 -26.61
C THR A 478 -9.16 14.00 -26.48
N LEU A 479 -8.53 13.61 -27.60
CA LEU A 479 -7.23 12.94 -27.57
C LEU A 479 -6.12 13.90 -27.10
N ALA A 480 -6.10 15.13 -27.63
CA ALA A 480 -5.17 16.17 -27.17
C ALA A 480 -5.39 16.50 -25.67
N GLU A 481 -6.64 16.51 -25.22
CA GLU A 481 -7.01 16.64 -23.80
C GLU A 481 -6.45 15.49 -22.96
N ALA A 482 -6.62 14.24 -23.42
CA ALA A 482 -6.11 13.07 -22.73
C ALA A 482 -4.58 13.11 -22.58
N GLN A 483 -3.86 13.51 -23.64
CA GLN A 483 -2.41 13.66 -23.62
C GLN A 483 -1.98 14.77 -22.65
N LEU A 484 -2.61 15.94 -22.71
CA LEU A 484 -2.30 17.05 -21.82
C LEU A 484 -2.54 16.68 -20.35
N LEU A 485 -3.61 15.95 -20.05
CA LEU A 485 -3.89 15.45 -18.70
C LEU A 485 -2.83 14.43 -18.24
N TYR A 486 -2.40 13.53 -19.13
CA TYR A 486 -1.33 12.57 -18.83
C TYR A 486 -0.02 13.28 -18.50
N ASP A 487 0.37 14.27 -19.31
CA ASP A 487 1.57 15.08 -19.11
C ASP A 487 1.56 15.86 -17.78
N LYS A 488 0.38 16.11 -17.22
CA LYS A 488 0.16 16.80 -15.94
C LYS A 488 -0.05 15.86 -14.76
N ASP A 489 0.24 14.57 -14.93
CA ASP A 489 0.07 13.51 -13.93
C ASP A 489 -1.41 13.34 -13.46
N GLU A 490 -2.38 13.83 -14.24
CA GLU A 490 -3.83 13.69 -14.01
C GLU A 490 -4.36 12.36 -14.58
N ARG A 491 -3.80 11.25 -14.10
CA ARG A 491 -3.94 9.90 -14.71
C ARG A 491 -5.38 9.41 -14.86
N ALA A 492 -6.22 9.66 -13.86
CA ALA A 492 -7.61 9.21 -13.89
C ALA A 492 -8.42 9.93 -14.97
N SER A 493 -8.25 11.25 -15.06
CA SER A 493 -8.89 12.10 -16.07
C SER A 493 -8.37 11.77 -17.47
N ALA A 494 -7.06 11.57 -17.61
CA ALA A 494 -6.44 11.13 -18.87
C ALA A 494 -7.01 9.79 -19.37
N SER A 495 -7.15 8.80 -18.48
CA SER A 495 -7.75 7.50 -18.81
C SER A 495 -9.22 7.65 -19.26
N GLN A 496 -10.00 8.48 -18.57
CA GLN A 496 -11.40 8.75 -18.94
C GLN A 496 -11.53 9.43 -20.30
N ALA A 497 -10.67 10.41 -20.58
CA ALA A 497 -10.62 11.11 -21.87
C ALA A 497 -10.21 10.14 -23.01
N ALA A 498 -9.15 9.35 -22.82
CA ALA A 498 -8.72 8.34 -23.79
C ALA A 498 -9.81 7.29 -24.08
N MET A 499 -10.51 6.83 -23.04
CA MET A 499 -11.65 5.92 -23.20
C MET A 499 -12.82 6.59 -23.95
N SER A 500 -13.01 7.90 -23.78
CA SER A 500 -14.02 8.66 -24.51
C SER A 500 -13.68 8.80 -26.00
N VAL A 501 -12.39 8.94 -26.33
CA VAL A 501 -11.90 8.84 -27.71
C VAL A 501 -12.25 7.48 -28.30
N LEU A 502 -11.95 6.37 -27.61
CA LEU A 502 -12.21 5.02 -28.12
C LEU A 502 -13.70 4.71 -28.33
N LYS A 503 -14.60 5.33 -27.56
CA LYS A 503 -16.06 5.24 -27.84
C LYS A 503 -16.42 5.87 -29.19
N LEU A 504 -15.77 6.96 -29.57
CA LEU A 504 -15.99 7.65 -30.84
C LEU A 504 -15.18 7.07 -31.99
N ASN A 505 -14.00 6.52 -31.71
CA ASN A 505 -13.10 5.90 -32.66
C ASN A 505 -12.31 4.73 -32.01
N PRO A 506 -12.82 3.49 -32.09
CA PRO A 506 -12.18 2.32 -31.48
C PRO A 506 -10.92 1.83 -32.21
N GLN A 507 -10.62 2.43 -33.36
CA GLN A 507 -9.42 2.15 -34.16
C GLN A 507 -8.29 3.17 -33.93
N CYS A 508 -8.48 4.20 -33.11
CA CYS A 508 -7.45 5.19 -32.79
C CYS A 508 -6.30 4.58 -31.98
N ALA A 509 -5.16 4.36 -32.65
CA ALA A 509 -4.00 3.69 -32.07
C ALA A 509 -3.34 4.52 -30.95
N GLU A 510 -3.35 5.85 -31.05
CA GLU A 510 -2.76 6.76 -30.07
C GLU A 510 -3.52 6.74 -28.74
N ALA A 511 -4.85 6.63 -28.78
CA ALA A 511 -5.66 6.47 -27.58
C ALA A 511 -5.39 5.12 -26.88
N TRP A 512 -5.20 4.05 -27.67
CA TRP A 512 -4.76 2.76 -27.14
C TRP A 512 -3.36 2.83 -26.53
N HIS A 513 -2.40 3.46 -27.23
CA HIS A 513 -1.05 3.66 -26.73
C HIS A 513 -1.04 4.41 -25.39
N LEU A 514 -1.79 5.52 -25.28
CA LEU A 514 -1.90 6.28 -24.04
C LEU A 514 -2.47 5.44 -22.88
N LEU A 515 -3.49 4.61 -23.14
CA LEU A 515 -3.99 3.66 -22.15
C LEU A 515 -2.96 2.58 -21.78
N GLY A 516 -2.12 2.17 -22.72
CA GLY A 516 -1.00 1.26 -22.48
C GLY A 516 0.05 1.87 -21.56
N MET A 517 0.44 3.13 -21.81
CA MET A 517 1.36 3.88 -20.96
C MET A 517 0.81 4.06 -19.55
N LEU A 518 -0.48 4.41 -19.42
CA LEU A 518 -1.19 4.49 -18.14
C LEU A 518 -1.20 3.13 -17.40
N ALA A 519 -1.39 2.02 -18.12
CA ALA A 519 -1.35 0.68 -17.53
C ALA A 519 0.05 0.32 -17.02
N VAL A 520 1.10 0.68 -17.75
CA VAL A 520 2.50 0.53 -17.29
C VAL A 520 2.78 1.38 -16.05
N ASP A 521 2.28 2.62 -16.03
CA ASP A 521 2.49 3.53 -14.91
C ASP A 521 1.77 3.07 -13.64
N SER A 522 0.64 2.35 -13.78
CA SER A 522 -0.12 1.71 -12.70
C SER A 522 0.28 0.26 -12.41
N PHE A 523 1.36 -0.25 -13.01
CA PHE A 523 1.86 -1.63 -12.86
C PHE A 523 0.88 -2.74 -13.32
N ASP A 524 -0.12 -2.39 -14.14
CA ASP A 524 -1.06 -3.32 -14.78
C ASP A 524 -0.46 -3.87 -16.08
N PHE A 525 0.53 -4.75 -15.92
CA PHE A 525 1.32 -5.27 -17.02
C PHE A 525 0.56 -6.25 -17.93
N ASP A 526 -0.45 -6.94 -17.41
CA ASP A 526 -1.30 -7.82 -18.21
C ASP A 526 -2.13 -6.96 -19.19
N ARG A 527 -2.72 -5.87 -18.71
CA ARG A 527 -3.41 -4.90 -19.56
C ARG A 527 -2.47 -4.22 -20.55
N ALA A 528 -1.24 -3.90 -20.15
CA ALA A 528 -0.23 -3.35 -21.06
C ALA A 528 0.09 -4.32 -22.22
N GLN A 529 0.16 -5.62 -21.92
CA GLN A 529 0.32 -6.68 -22.94
C GLN A 529 -0.90 -6.75 -23.86
N ASP A 530 -2.13 -6.79 -23.33
CA ASP A 530 -3.36 -6.83 -24.13
C ASP A 530 -3.48 -5.62 -25.07
N ILE A 531 -3.08 -4.44 -24.58
CA ILE A 531 -3.07 -3.20 -25.37
C ILE A 531 -1.99 -3.26 -26.46
N SER A 532 -0.80 -3.79 -26.17
CA SER A 532 0.24 -4.01 -27.19
C SER A 532 -0.29 -4.93 -28.29
N ASP A 533 -0.90 -6.06 -27.94
CA ASP A 533 -1.45 -7.00 -28.90
C ASP A 533 -2.58 -6.36 -29.73
N ARG A 534 -3.35 -5.44 -29.14
CA ARG A 534 -4.36 -4.66 -29.85
C ARG A 534 -3.72 -3.68 -30.85
N LEU A 535 -2.65 -2.99 -30.47
CA LEU A 535 -1.91 -2.08 -31.36
C LEU A 535 -1.29 -2.86 -32.53
N ASP A 536 -0.72 -4.04 -32.27
CA ASP A 536 -0.16 -4.93 -33.29
C ASP A 536 -1.24 -5.34 -34.31
N LYS A 537 -2.44 -5.71 -33.84
CA LYS A 537 -3.60 -6.00 -34.69
C LYS A 537 -4.12 -4.76 -35.45
N LEU A 538 -4.00 -3.56 -34.88
CA LEU A 538 -4.44 -2.34 -35.55
C LEU A 538 -3.51 -2.02 -36.72
N GLU A 539 -2.20 -2.05 -36.52
CA GLU A 539 -1.22 -1.77 -37.57
C GLU A 539 -1.25 -2.84 -38.68
N MET A 540 -1.33 -4.12 -38.31
CA MET A 540 -1.14 -5.24 -39.25
C MET A 540 -2.44 -5.69 -39.95
N THR A 541 -2.94 -4.90 -40.90
CA THR A 541 -4.14 -5.23 -41.71
C THR A 541 -3.89 -5.93 -43.05
N ARG A 542 -2.62 -6.09 -43.46
CA ARG A 542 -2.33 -7.01 -44.57
C ARG A 542 -2.68 -8.43 -44.14
N ASP A 543 -3.42 -9.15 -44.98
CA ASP A 543 -3.68 -10.59 -44.85
C ASP A 543 -2.32 -11.27 -44.52
N PRO A 544 -2.12 -11.83 -43.32
CA PRO A 544 -0.78 -12.01 -42.76
C PRO A 544 -0.04 -13.07 -43.59
N PRO A 545 1.02 -12.71 -44.34
CA PRO A 545 1.81 -13.73 -45.00
C PRO A 545 2.77 -14.43 -44.01
N TRP A 546 2.97 -13.81 -42.84
CA TRP A 546 4.07 -14.15 -41.94
C TRP A 546 3.69 -13.87 -40.48
N ILE A 547 3.21 -14.91 -39.80
CA ILE A 547 3.39 -15.05 -38.35
C ILE A 547 4.86 -15.39 -38.16
N ASP A 548 5.55 -14.76 -37.21
CA ASP A 548 6.93 -15.13 -36.91
C ASP A 548 6.95 -16.64 -36.59
N PRO A 549 7.60 -17.48 -37.41
CA PRO A 549 7.58 -18.93 -37.23
C PRO A 549 8.33 -19.38 -35.97
N ILE A 550 9.16 -18.51 -35.37
CA ILE A 550 9.87 -18.75 -34.11
C ILE A 550 8.98 -18.32 -32.94
N ALA A 551 8.41 -17.11 -32.99
CA ALA A 551 7.65 -16.55 -31.88
C ALA A 551 6.15 -16.94 -31.87
N GLY A 552 5.61 -17.43 -32.99
CA GLY A 552 4.22 -17.84 -33.13
C GLY A 552 3.20 -16.68 -33.00
N ARG A 553 3.66 -15.43 -33.14
CA ARG A 553 2.88 -14.20 -32.91
C ARG A 553 3.09 -13.18 -34.03
N LEU A 554 2.27 -12.12 -34.04
CA LEU A 554 2.46 -10.97 -34.92
C LEU A 554 3.71 -10.18 -34.47
N PRO A 555 4.49 -9.61 -35.42
CA PRO A 555 5.50 -8.61 -35.11
C PRO A 555 4.90 -7.40 -34.37
N HIS A 556 5.72 -6.77 -33.54
CA HIS A 556 5.29 -5.61 -32.79
C HIS A 556 5.12 -4.37 -33.67
N SER A 557 3.98 -3.71 -33.52
CA SER A 557 3.74 -2.33 -33.93
C SER A 557 4.71 -1.38 -33.23
N THR A 558 4.96 -0.20 -33.81
CA THR A 558 5.84 0.80 -33.16
C THR A 558 5.30 1.19 -31.78
N LEU A 559 4.00 1.49 -31.68
CA LEU A 559 3.37 1.90 -30.43
C LEU A 559 3.24 0.75 -29.43
N GLY A 560 2.98 -0.48 -29.90
CA GLY A 560 2.92 -1.67 -29.05
C GLY A 560 4.29 -2.01 -28.45
N ALA A 561 5.35 -1.95 -29.27
CA ALA A 561 6.72 -2.16 -28.83
C ALA A 561 7.13 -1.18 -27.72
N LEU A 562 6.78 0.11 -27.85
CA LEU A 562 7.06 1.13 -26.82
C LEU A 562 6.37 0.83 -25.49
N VAL A 563 5.08 0.45 -25.52
CA VAL A 563 4.32 0.08 -24.32
C VAL A 563 4.96 -1.13 -23.65
N LEU A 564 5.22 -2.18 -24.43
CA LEU A 564 5.71 -3.44 -23.88
C LEU A 564 7.14 -3.33 -23.38
N ALA A 565 8.03 -2.64 -24.10
CA ALA A 565 9.39 -2.39 -23.65
C ALA A 565 9.42 -1.59 -22.33
N LYS A 566 8.59 -0.53 -22.23
CA LYS A 566 8.45 0.21 -20.96
C LYS A 566 7.96 -0.69 -19.83
N ALA A 567 7.00 -1.57 -20.10
CA ALA A 567 6.52 -2.56 -19.13
C ALA A 567 7.63 -3.50 -18.66
N ARG A 568 8.43 -4.05 -19.59
CA ARG A 568 9.55 -4.95 -19.30
C ARG A 568 10.65 -4.27 -18.49
N ILE A 569 10.99 -3.02 -18.78
CA ILE A 569 11.93 -2.23 -17.97
C ILE A 569 11.45 -2.11 -16.52
N ARG A 570 10.17 -1.78 -16.29
CA ARG A 570 9.61 -1.69 -14.92
C ARG A 570 9.52 -3.05 -14.20
N GLN A 571 9.43 -4.14 -14.94
CA GLN A 571 9.52 -5.50 -14.41
C GLN A 571 10.97 -5.93 -14.11
N GLY A 572 11.97 -5.15 -14.56
CA GLY A 572 13.38 -5.51 -14.46
C GLY A 572 13.87 -6.50 -15.52
N ASP A 573 13.09 -6.74 -16.57
CA ASP A 573 13.44 -7.62 -17.70
C ASP A 573 13.97 -6.80 -18.88
N SER A 574 15.18 -6.26 -18.69
CA SER A 574 15.85 -5.41 -19.68
C SER A 574 16.14 -6.15 -20.99
N ASP A 575 16.49 -7.43 -20.91
CA ASP A 575 16.77 -8.26 -22.09
C ASP A 575 15.54 -8.42 -22.98
N ALA A 576 14.35 -8.64 -22.40
CA ALA A 576 13.12 -8.66 -23.19
C ALA A 576 12.83 -7.29 -23.80
N ALA A 577 13.04 -6.20 -23.06
CA ALA A 577 12.84 -4.85 -23.58
C ALA A 577 13.74 -4.57 -24.79
N VAL A 578 15.03 -4.94 -24.73
CA VAL A 578 15.97 -4.82 -25.85
C VAL A 578 15.47 -5.60 -27.06
N ARG A 579 15.15 -6.89 -26.91
CA ARG A 579 14.66 -7.74 -28.02
C ARG A 579 13.41 -7.16 -28.69
N ILE A 580 12.43 -6.72 -27.90
CA ILE A 580 11.18 -6.14 -28.40
C ILE A 580 11.45 -4.91 -29.27
N ILE A 581 12.34 -4.02 -28.82
CA ILE A 581 12.65 -2.79 -29.56
C ILE A 581 13.54 -3.07 -30.77
N GLU A 582 14.51 -3.99 -30.67
CA GLU A 582 15.32 -4.42 -31.82
C GLU A 582 14.46 -5.04 -32.93
N GLU A 583 13.41 -5.79 -32.59
CA GLU A 583 12.44 -6.30 -33.56
C GLU A 583 11.69 -5.14 -34.26
N ALA A 584 11.22 -4.14 -33.51
CA ALA A 584 10.45 -3.02 -34.04
C ALA A 584 11.29 -2.00 -34.84
N ILE A 585 12.55 -1.78 -34.46
CA ILE A 585 13.41 -0.74 -35.06
C ILE A 585 13.89 -1.10 -36.47
N VAL A 586 13.94 -2.38 -36.84
CA VAL A 586 14.39 -2.84 -38.16
C VAL A 586 13.55 -2.23 -39.29
N GLY A 587 12.25 -2.07 -39.08
CA GLY A 587 11.33 -1.41 -40.03
C GLY A 587 11.35 0.13 -39.96
N ASN A 588 11.81 0.68 -38.84
CA ASN A 588 11.67 2.08 -38.45
C ASN A 588 12.99 2.68 -37.95
N SER A 589 14.07 2.46 -38.71
CA SER A 589 15.46 2.75 -38.30
C SER A 589 15.80 4.24 -38.14
N THR A 590 14.84 5.14 -38.29
CA THR A 590 14.97 6.59 -38.04
C THR A 590 13.99 7.10 -36.98
N ASN A 591 13.19 6.22 -36.38
CA ASN A 591 12.24 6.58 -35.33
C ASN A 591 12.99 6.82 -34.00
N ARG A 592 12.99 8.08 -33.55
CA ARG A 592 13.76 8.55 -32.40
C ARG A 592 13.24 8.01 -31.07
N ASP A 593 11.94 7.71 -30.98
CA ASP A 593 11.32 7.18 -29.77
C ASP A 593 11.72 5.71 -29.55
N LEU A 594 11.81 4.91 -30.63
CA LEU A 594 12.37 3.55 -30.57
C LEU A 594 13.84 3.57 -30.18
N PHE A 595 14.66 4.48 -30.74
CA PHE A 595 16.06 4.64 -30.31
C PHE A 595 16.16 5.00 -28.82
N ALA A 596 15.38 5.98 -28.36
CA ALA A 596 15.37 6.40 -26.97
C ALA A 596 14.94 5.26 -26.02
N MET A 597 13.95 4.45 -26.42
CA MET A 597 13.53 3.29 -25.63
C MET A 597 14.59 2.16 -25.64
N LEU A 598 15.31 1.95 -26.74
CA LEU A 598 16.43 1.00 -26.79
C LEU A 598 17.56 1.43 -25.85
N ILE A 599 17.92 2.72 -25.87
CA ILE A 599 18.91 3.28 -24.93
C ILE A 599 18.47 3.05 -23.48
N ALA A 600 17.18 3.27 -23.19
CA ALA A 600 16.61 3.06 -21.87
C ALA A 600 16.67 1.57 -21.44
N ALA A 601 16.37 0.66 -22.36
CA ALA A 601 16.46 -0.78 -22.12
C ALA A 601 17.90 -1.21 -21.80
N GLU A 602 18.87 -0.81 -22.61
CA GLU A 602 20.30 -1.11 -22.41
C GLU A 602 20.83 -0.51 -21.09
N ALA A 603 20.46 0.75 -20.80
CA ALA A 603 20.83 1.40 -19.55
C ALA A 603 20.23 0.68 -18.32
N SER A 604 18.97 0.21 -18.41
CA SER A 604 18.33 -0.55 -17.33
C SER A 604 18.96 -1.93 -17.09
N GLY A 605 19.54 -2.53 -18.14
CA GLY A 605 20.33 -3.76 -18.10
C GLY A 605 21.79 -3.54 -17.69
N PHE A 606 22.17 -2.30 -17.37
CA PHE A 606 23.51 -1.88 -16.95
C PHE A 606 24.60 -1.98 -18.04
N ASP A 607 24.23 -2.10 -19.32
CA ASP A 607 25.17 -1.97 -20.44
C ASP A 607 25.34 -0.50 -20.85
N PHE A 608 26.07 0.23 -20.00
CA PHE A 608 26.30 1.66 -20.18
C PHE A 608 27.15 1.99 -21.42
N ASP A 609 28.02 1.07 -21.84
CA ASP A 609 28.84 1.24 -23.04
C ASP A 609 27.96 1.19 -24.29
N ARG A 610 27.04 0.21 -24.36
CA ARG A 610 26.07 0.10 -25.44
C ARG A 610 25.10 1.28 -25.46
N ALA A 611 24.55 1.66 -24.30
CA ALA A 611 23.70 2.84 -24.18
C ALA A 611 24.40 4.11 -24.70
N LYS A 612 25.69 4.29 -24.38
CA LYS A 612 26.50 5.41 -24.88
C LYS A 612 26.72 5.38 -26.39
N VAL A 613 26.95 4.20 -26.98
CA VAL A 613 27.05 4.06 -28.45
C VAL A 613 25.74 4.50 -29.11
N LEU A 614 24.61 4.00 -28.60
CA LEU A 614 23.29 4.34 -29.13
C LEU A 614 22.93 5.83 -28.95
N LEU A 615 23.32 6.45 -27.84
CA LEU A 615 23.19 7.90 -27.65
C LEU A 615 23.96 8.69 -28.72
N ASN A 616 25.19 8.26 -29.05
CA ASN A 616 25.95 8.89 -30.14
C ASN A 616 25.30 8.68 -31.51
N GLU A 617 24.70 7.51 -31.76
CA GLU A 617 23.96 7.24 -33.00
C GLU A 617 22.69 8.11 -33.11
N LEU A 618 21.95 8.27 -32.01
CA LEU A 618 20.79 9.16 -31.93
C LEU A 618 21.21 10.62 -32.20
N ASP A 619 22.34 11.06 -31.64
CA ASP A 619 22.89 12.40 -31.86
C ASP A 619 23.29 12.67 -33.32
N LEU A 620 23.56 11.63 -34.13
CA LEU A 620 23.83 11.81 -35.57
C LEU A 620 22.56 12.13 -36.37
N ILE A 621 21.39 11.64 -35.95
CA ILE A 621 20.11 11.84 -36.64
C ILE A 621 19.26 12.95 -36.01
N SER A 622 19.51 13.31 -34.76
CA SER A 622 18.87 14.44 -34.06
C SER A 622 19.85 15.13 -33.10
N PRO A 623 20.79 15.93 -33.63
CA PRO A 623 21.82 16.56 -32.81
C PRO A 623 21.23 17.45 -31.72
N GLY A 624 21.43 17.07 -30.46
CA GLY A 624 20.94 17.84 -29.31
C GLY A 624 19.59 17.39 -28.77
N THR A 625 19.00 16.30 -29.26
CA THR A 625 17.76 15.75 -28.67
C THR A 625 17.98 15.25 -27.24
N GLU A 626 17.04 15.52 -26.37
CA GLU A 626 16.99 15.07 -24.98
C GLU A 626 16.41 13.67 -24.82
N LYS A 627 15.63 13.17 -25.80
CA LYS A 627 14.79 11.95 -25.68
C LYS A 627 15.54 10.74 -25.13
N GLY A 628 16.70 10.42 -25.70
CA GLY A 628 17.52 9.28 -25.27
C GLY A 628 18.04 9.43 -23.83
N TYR A 629 18.47 10.64 -23.45
CA TYR A 629 18.94 10.95 -22.10
C TYR A 629 17.80 10.92 -21.08
N LEU A 630 16.62 11.45 -21.43
CA LEU A 630 15.45 11.43 -20.57
C LEU A 630 15.00 10.00 -20.27
N LEU A 631 14.83 9.15 -21.30
CA LEU A 631 14.39 7.77 -21.09
C LEU A 631 15.46 6.90 -20.42
N ALA A 632 16.74 7.10 -20.72
CA ALA A 632 17.84 6.47 -19.97
C ALA A 632 17.80 6.86 -18.50
N GLY A 633 17.66 8.15 -18.21
CA GLY A 633 17.54 8.70 -16.86
C GLY A 633 16.35 8.11 -16.09
N TRP A 634 15.17 8.06 -16.73
CA TRP A 634 13.99 7.40 -16.19
C TRP A 634 14.24 5.92 -15.87
N ALA A 635 14.76 5.16 -16.83
CA ALA A 635 14.98 3.72 -16.66
C ALA A 635 16.01 3.43 -15.56
N LEU A 636 17.08 4.22 -15.48
CA LEU A 636 18.07 4.14 -14.40
C LEU A 636 17.48 4.52 -13.04
N SER A 637 16.54 5.46 -12.98
CA SER A 637 15.81 5.82 -11.76
C SER A 637 14.94 4.65 -11.27
N GLU A 638 14.25 3.93 -12.16
CA GLU A 638 13.48 2.73 -11.79
C GLU A 638 14.39 1.63 -11.22
N ARG A 639 15.64 1.56 -11.69
CA ARG A 639 16.70 0.64 -11.20
C ARG A 639 17.56 1.24 -10.07
N ARG A 640 17.19 2.40 -9.53
CA ARG A 640 17.88 3.13 -8.45
C ARG A 640 19.37 3.35 -8.71
N GLN A 641 19.79 3.46 -9.97
CA GLN A 641 21.17 3.85 -10.33
C GLN A 641 21.30 5.37 -10.18
N TYR A 642 21.40 5.85 -8.94
CA TYR A 642 21.22 7.26 -8.60
C TYR A 642 22.22 8.22 -9.26
N ALA A 643 23.48 7.82 -9.44
CA ALA A 643 24.49 8.70 -10.00
C ALA A 643 24.37 8.76 -11.53
N GLU A 644 24.23 7.59 -12.16
CA GLU A 644 24.08 7.42 -13.59
C GLU A 644 22.78 8.03 -14.10
N SER A 645 21.67 7.86 -13.36
CA SER A 645 20.38 8.49 -13.67
C SER A 645 20.48 10.02 -13.60
N ALA A 646 21.13 10.57 -12.57
CA ALA A 646 21.32 12.01 -12.43
C ALA A 646 22.12 12.59 -13.61
N GLU A 647 23.22 11.93 -14.03
CA GLU A 647 24.01 12.35 -15.20
C GLU A 647 23.15 12.43 -16.47
N MET A 648 22.32 11.41 -16.72
CA MET A 648 21.44 11.40 -17.89
C MET A 648 20.36 12.48 -17.81
N LEU A 649 19.72 12.66 -16.64
CA LEU A 649 18.64 13.64 -16.45
C LEU A 649 19.15 15.09 -16.48
N GLU A 650 20.35 15.35 -15.95
CA GLU A 650 21.00 16.64 -16.05
C GLU A 650 21.30 17.01 -17.50
N GLU A 651 21.80 16.06 -18.31
CA GLU A 651 22.04 16.27 -19.73
C GLU A 651 20.73 16.48 -20.51
N ALA A 652 19.68 15.71 -20.20
CA ALA A 652 18.35 15.92 -20.77
C ALA A 652 17.81 17.33 -20.44
N MET A 653 17.95 17.77 -19.18
CA MET A 653 17.55 19.11 -18.75
C MET A 653 18.41 20.21 -19.38
N ARG A 654 19.69 19.96 -19.65
CA ARG A 654 20.55 20.92 -20.37
C ARG A 654 20.12 21.10 -21.82
N ARG A 655 19.69 20.02 -22.49
CA ARG A 655 19.24 20.02 -23.88
C ARG A 655 17.81 20.59 -24.05
N ALA A 656 16.93 20.32 -23.08
CA ALA A 656 15.56 20.81 -23.05
C ALA A 656 15.22 21.44 -21.67
N PRO A 657 15.67 22.69 -21.40
CA PRO A 657 15.57 23.30 -20.06
C PRO A 657 14.15 23.68 -19.61
N ASN A 658 13.19 23.65 -20.53
CA ASN A 658 11.78 23.94 -20.27
C ASN A 658 10.92 22.68 -20.26
N LEU A 659 11.54 21.49 -20.40
CA LEU A 659 10.86 20.21 -20.30
C LEU A 659 10.72 19.82 -18.81
N PRO A 660 9.49 19.80 -18.24
CA PRO A 660 9.30 19.54 -16.81
C PRO A 660 9.71 18.13 -16.39
N GLU A 661 9.57 17.13 -17.27
CA GLU A 661 9.79 15.72 -16.98
C GLU A 661 11.21 15.44 -16.46
N SER A 662 12.24 16.02 -17.07
CA SER A 662 13.64 15.87 -16.63
C SER A 662 13.84 16.42 -15.21
N ALA A 663 13.26 17.58 -14.91
CA ALA A 663 13.37 18.22 -13.60
C ALA A 663 12.56 17.47 -12.52
N ILE A 664 11.39 16.92 -12.88
CA ILE A 664 10.57 16.06 -12.00
C ILE A 664 11.36 14.81 -11.62
N LEU A 665 11.85 14.08 -12.62
CA LEU A 665 12.61 12.86 -12.39
C LEU A 665 13.88 13.14 -11.58
N LEU A 666 14.64 14.19 -11.93
CA LEU A 666 15.86 14.54 -11.21
C LEU A 666 15.55 14.93 -9.77
N GLY A 667 14.55 15.78 -9.53
CA GLY A 667 14.16 16.20 -8.19
C GLY A 667 13.76 15.05 -7.27
N LEU A 668 12.95 14.11 -7.78
CA LEU A 668 12.51 12.93 -7.03
C LEU A 668 13.65 11.92 -6.82
N LEU A 669 14.51 11.72 -7.82
CA LEU A 669 15.70 10.87 -7.73
C LEU A 669 16.69 11.41 -6.68
N GLU A 670 17.02 12.70 -6.76
CA GLU A 670 17.95 13.36 -5.86
C GLU A 670 17.44 13.30 -4.42
N LEU A 671 16.13 13.47 -4.23
CA LEU A 671 15.46 13.28 -2.93
C LEU A 671 15.74 11.87 -2.41
N GLN A 672 15.44 10.83 -3.18
CA GLN A 672 15.69 9.45 -2.77
C GLN A 672 17.17 9.18 -2.50
N SER A 673 18.08 9.79 -3.25
CA SER A 673 19.52 9.64 -3.04
C SER A 673 20.09 10.41 -1.85
N GLY A 674 19.26 11.17 -1.12
CA GLY A 674 19.67 12.00 0.02
C GLY A 674 20.42 13.29 -0.35
N ARG A 675 20.46 13.65 -1.63
CA ARG A 675 21.10 14.88 -2.14
C ARG A 675 20.10 16.04 -2.10
N ASP A 676 19.65 16.35 -0.89
CA ASP A 676 18.50 17.24 -0.63
C ASP A 676 18.62 18.63 -1.28
N LEU A 677 19.82 19.21 -1.37
CA LEU A 677 20.04 20.53 -2.01
C LEU A 677 19.87 20.48 -3.54
N ASN A 678 20.32 19.40 -4.18
CA ASN A 678 20.12 19.20 -5.61
C ASN A 678 18.63 18.95 -5.89
N ALA A 679 17.99 18.13 -5.06
CA ALA A 679 16.56 17.88 -5.11
C ALA A 679 15.75 19.17 -4.98
N LEU A 680 16.09 20.03 -4.01
CA LEU A 680 15.45 21.33 -3.81
C LEU A 680 15.57 22.23 -5.05
N THR A 681 16.74 22.23 -5.71
CA THR A 681 17.00 23.03 -6.91
C THR A 681 16.14 22.55 -8.08
N ALA A 682 16.11 21.23 -8.33
CA ALA A 682 15.31 20.63 -9.39
C ALA A 682 13.80 20.79 -9.13
N LEU A 683 13.32 20.54 -7.91
CA LEU A 683 11.89 20.64 -7.56
C LEU A 683 11.37 22.08 -7.57
N ARG A 684 12.20 23.08 -7.26
CA ARG A 684 11.83 24.49 -7.48
C ARG A 684 11.66 24.80 -8.96
N ARG A 685 12.51 24.24 -9.82
CA ARG A 685 12.35 24.35 -11.27
C ARG A 685 11.06 23.68 -11.75
N VAL A 686 10.67 22.55 -11.16
CA VAL A 686 9.37 21.93 -11.42
C VAL A 686 8.22 22.88 -11.05
N ALA A 687 8.27 23.52 -9.88
CA ALA A 687 7.22 24.46 -9.47
C ALA A 687 7.06 25.65 -10.44
N GLU A 688 8.12 26.05 -11.15
CA GLU A 688 8.08 27.07 -12.20
C GLU A 688 7.48 26.56 -13.53
N LEU A 689 7.80 25.31 -13.91
CA LEU A 689 7.43 24.72 -15.20
C LEU A 689 6.05 24.03 -15.17
N ASP A 690 5.75 23.37 -14.06
CA ASP A 690 4.57 22.54 -13.88
C ASP A 690 4.08 22.52 -12.40
N PRO A 691 3.23 23.47 -12.00
CA PRO A 691 2.74 23.57 -10.62
C PRO A 691 1.69 22.49 -10.26
N PHE A 692 1.29 21.63 -11.19
CA PHE A 692 0.23 20.62 -10.98
C PHE A 692 0.76 19.27 -10.50
N ASN A 693 2.07 19.03 -10.58
CA ASN A 693 2.64 17.76 -10.15
C ASN A 693 2.62 17.62 -8.62
N ALA A 694 1.61 16.91 -8.10
CA ALA A 694 1.39 16.75 -6.67
C ALA A 694 2.58 16.09 -5.95
N ARG A 695 3.22 15.11 -6.59
CA ARG A 695 4.36 14.38 -6.02
C ARG A 695 5.57 15.31 -5.84
N ALA A 696 5.87 16.12 -6.85
CA ALA A 696 6.95 17.11 -6.79
C ALA A 696 6.65 18.21 -5.76
N ALA A 697 5.41 18.71 -5.72
CA ALA A 697 4.99 19.74 -4.77
C ALA A 697 5.09 19.26 -3.30
N ASN A 698 4.63 18.03 -3.02
CA ASN A 698 4.77 17.41 -1.70
C ASN A 698 6.23 17.25 -1.30
N SER A 699 7.07 16.79 -2.24
CA SER A 699 8.51 16.59 -2.03
C SER A 699 9.24 17.91 -1.77
N LEU A 700 8.88 18.97 -2.50
CA LEU A 700 9.43 20.31 -2.30
C LEU A 700 9.09 20.82 -0.89
N LYS A 701 7.81 20.70 -0.49
CA LYS A 701 7.35 21.12 0.83
C LYS A 701 8.07 20.37 1.96
N LEU A 702 8.29 19.06 1.79
CA LEU A 702 9.08 18.26 2.73
C LEU A 702 10.51 18.77 2.86
N LEU A 703 11.20 19.00 1.75
CA LEU A 703 12.58 19.50 1.80
C LEU A 703 12.67 20.87 2.47
N GLU A 704 11.71 21.76 2.22
CA GLU A 704 11.67 23.07 2.87
C GLU A 704 11.43 22.97 4.38
N GLU A 705 10.67 21.98 4.84
CA GLU A 705 10.49 21.67 6.27
C GLU A 705 11.77 21.08 6.89
N ILE A 706 12.39 20.10 6.21
CA ILE A 706 13.59 19.39 6.70
C ILE A 706 14.80 20.33 6.86
N VAL A 707 14.88 21.42 6.10
CA VAL A 707 15.93 22.46 6.27
C VAL A 707 15.97 23.02 7.70
N GLY A 708 14.85 23.01 8.42
CA GLY A 708 14.77 23.46 9.82
C GLY A 708 15.13 22.39 10.86
N TYR A 709 15.50 21.17 10.46
CA TYR A 709 15.76 20.08 11.39
C TYR A 709 17.18 20.18 11.97
N GLU A 710 17.32 19.76 13.22
CA GLU A 710 18.62 19.66 13.90
C GLU A 710 19.20 18.25 13.73
N THR A 711 20.49 18.10 14.04
CA THR A 711 21.23 16.86 13.81
C THR A 711 22.15 16.47 14.96
N TYR A 712 22.21 15.18 15.26
CA TYR A 712 23.29 14.55 16.02
C TYR A 712 24.15 13.72 15.07
N GLU A 713 25.47 13.82 15.19
CA GLU A 713 26.42 13.16 14.29
C GLU A 713 27.35 12.23 15.07
N SER A 714 27.49 11.00 14.58
CA SER A 714 28.44 10.00 15.07
C SER A 714 29.50 9.70 13.98
N GLU A 715 30.29 8.64 14.13
CA GLU A 715 31.33 8.31 13.14
C GLU A 715 30.72 7.94 11.78
N HIS A 716 29.63 7.17 11.78
CA HIS A 716 29.02 6.62 10.56
C HIS A 716 27.61 7.15 10.27
N PHE A 717 27.00 7.92 11.19
CA PHE A 717 25.60 8.34 11.07
C PHE A 717 25.39 9.84 11.30
N ILE A 718 24.33 10.36 10.67
CA ILE A 718 23.75 11.68 10.95
C ILE A 718 22.28 11.45 11.29
N VAL A 719 21.89 11.66 12.54
CA VAL A 719 20.49 11.56 13.00
C VAL A 719 19.86 12.93 12.94
N ARG A 720 18.90 13.13 12.02
CA ARG A 720 18.18 14.36 11.76
C ARG A 720 16.77 14.30 12.34
N TYR A 721 16.37 15.32 13.09
CA TYR A 721 15.10 15.36 13.81
C TYR A 721 14.51 16.77 13.87
N LYS A 722 13.19 16.85 14.04
CA LYS A 722 12.50 18.12 14.30
C LYS A 722 12.74 18.55 15.77
N PRO A 723 13.24 19.77 16.05
CA PRO A 723 13.45 20.23 17.41
C PRO A 723 12.19 20.12 18.27
N GLY A 724 12.32 19.59 19.49
CA GLY A 724 11.20 19.35 20.39
C GLY A 724 11.29 18.02 21.12
N ILE A 725 10.16 17.33 21.26
CA ILE A 725 10.03 16.11 22.08
C ILE A 725 10.89 14.93 21.59
N ASP A 726 11.28 14.94 20.32
CA ASP A 726 12.03 13.85 19.66
C ASP A 726 13.56 13.94 19.89
N GLU A 727 14.04 15.04 20.46
CA GLU A 727 15.48 15.30 20.67
C GLU A 727 16.17 14.23 21.52
N ILE A 728 15.51 13.78 22.59
CA ILE A 728 16.08 12.77 23.49
C ILE A 728 16.32 11.47 22.72
N LEU A 729 15.32 11.00 21.98
CA LEU A 729 15.46 9.78 21.18
C LEU A 729 16.57 9.96 20.13
N ALA A 730 16.58 11.07 19.40
CA ALA A 730 17.60 11.35 18.39
C ALA A 730 19.04 11.27 18.93
N ARG A 731 19.26 11.81 20.14
CA ARG A 731 20.56 11.75 20.81
C ARG A 731 20.94 10.32 21.19
N GLU A 732 20.02 9.58 21.82
CA GLU A 732 20.26 8.22 22.31
C GLU A 732 20.42 7.19 21.17
N MET A 733 19.95 7.47 19.95
CA MET A 733 20.11 6.59 18.79
C MET A 733 21.56 6.39 18.36
N THR A 734 22.43 7.37 18.58
CA THR A 734 23.83 7.33 18.08
C THR A 734 24.62 6.12 18.58
N GLY A 735 24.47 5.72 19.84
CA GLY A 735 25.17 4.56 20.40
C GLY A 735 24.74 3.23 19.77
N PRO A 736 23.43 2.87 19.81
CA PRO A 736 22.92 1.67 19.18
C PRO A 736 23.20 1.59 17.68
N LEU A 737 23.19 2.72 16.97
CA LEU A 737 23.57 2.77 15.55
C LEU A 737 25.02 2.34 15.29
N GLU A 738 25.98 2.79 16.10
CA GLU A 738 27.40 2.40 15.94
C GLU A 738 27.65 0.92 16.30
N LEU A 739 26.86 0.37 17.24
CA LEU A 739 26.87 -1.06 17.54
C LEU A 739 26.32 -1.87 16.37
N ALA A 740 25.18 -1.46 15.82
CA ALA A 740 24.61 -2.07 14.61
C ALA A 740 25.59 -1.99 13.44
N HIS A 741 26.26 -0.85 13.25
CA HIS A 741 27.30 -0.70 12.23
C HIS A 741 28.40 -1.75 12.37
N THR A 742 28.98 -1.89 13.57
CA THR A 742 30.04 -2.88 13.83
C THR A 742 29.59 -4.31 13.52
N ARG A 743 28.34 -4.66 13.88
CA ARG A 743 27.75 -5.98 13.63
C ARG A 743 27.53 -6.25 12.14
N ILE A 744 26.95 -5.27 11.45
CA ILE A 744 26.46 -5.41 10.06
C ILE A 744 27.62 -5.32 9.06
N THR A 745 28.62 -4.47 9.29
CA THR A 745 29.76 -4.31 8.37
C THR A 745 30.94 -5.23 8.67
N GLY A 746 30.85 -6.02 9.75
CA GLY A 746 31.80 -7.07 10.09
C GLY A 746 31.82 -8.23 9.08
N LYS A 747 32.77 -9.16 9.25
CA LYS A 747 32.95 -10.35 8.39
C LYS A 747 32.37 -11.64 8.97
N ALA A 748 32.16 -11.70 10.28
CA ALA A 748 31.76 -12.93 10.97
C ALA A 748 30.24 -13.02 11.08
N ASN A 749 29.71 -14.24 11.14
CA ASN A 749 28.30 -14.54 11.34
C ASN A 749 27.40 -13.77 10.35
N GLY A 750 27.67 -13.93 9.06
CA GLY A 750 26.87 -13.35 7.98
C GLY A 750 26.96 -11.83 7.78
N GLY A 751 27.92 -11.14 8.41
CA GLY A 751 28.15 -9.71 8.20
C GLY A 751 28.56 -9.38 6.74
N ILE A 752 28.36 -8.13 6.32
CA ILE A 752 28.39 -7.72 4.90
C ILE A 752 29.79 -7.31 4.42
N ASP A 753 30.80 -7.20 5.30
CA ASP A 753 32.17 -6.81 4.94
C ASP A 753 32.24 -5.59 4.00
N HIS A 754 31.40 -4.59 4.25
CA HIS A 754 31.29 -3.40 3.41
C HIS A 754 30.90 -2.21 4.27
N VAL A 755 31.56 -1.08 4.06
CA VAL A 755 31.21 0.18 4.73
C VAL A 755 30.71 1.14 3.67
N PRO A 756 29.49 1.70 3.79
CA PRO A 756 29.00 2.72 2.88
C PRO A 756 30.00 3.88 2.74
N SER A 757 30.17 4.40 1.52
CA SER A 757 31.17 5.44 1.24
C SER A 757 30.85 6.80 1.87
N GLN A 758 29.66 6.97 2.42
CA GLN A 758 29.19 8.18 3.08
C GLN A 758 28.43 7.82 4.36
N LYS A 759 28.33 8.79 5.28
CA LYS A 759 27.51 8.62 6.48
C LYS A 759 26.06 8.39 6.11
N THR A 760 25.42 7.48 6.82
CA THR A 760 23.99 7.20 6.61
C THR A 760 23.17 8.23 7.37
N VAL A 761 22.25 8.89 6.68
CA VAL A 761 21.37 9.88 7.29
C VAL A 761 20.13 9.16 7.81
N ILE A 762 19.89 9.25 9.12
CA ILE A 762 18.66 8.79 9.75
C ILE A 762 17.73 9.98 9.90
N GLU A 763 16.56 9.94 9.31
CA GLU A 763 15.59 11.02 9.39
C GLU A 763 14.36 10.60 10.20
N MET A 764 14.22 11.22 11.37
CA MET A 764 13.07 11.03 12.24
C MET A 764 11.92 11.93 11.80
N MET A 765 10.87 11.31 11.28
CA MET A 765 9.71 11.99 10.75
C MET A 765 8.65 12.15 11.84
N PRO A 766 8.14 13.37 12.06
CA PRO A 766 7.28 13.65 13.21
C PRO A 766 5.90 12.97 13.11
N ASN A 767 5.48 12.52 11.92
CA ASN A 767 4.26 11.73 11.76
C ASN A 767 4.35 10.89 10.48
N HIS A 768 3.35 10.02 10.29
CA HIS A 768 3.33 9.09 9.18
C HIS A 768 3.23 9.76 7.81
N ALA A 769 2.55 10.91 7.71
CA ALA A 769 2.39 11.61 6.44
C ALA A 769 3.73 12.17 5.92
N TRP A 770 4.53 12.77 6.80
CA TRP A 770 5.88 13.24 6.44
C TRP A 770 6.81 12.09 6.07
N PHE A 771 6.75 10.99 6.83
CA PHE A 771 7.46 9.76 6.50
C PHE A 771 7.11 9.24 5.11
N ALA A 772 5.82 9.11 4.82
CA ALA A 772 5.37 8.62 3.53
C ALA A 772 5.82 9.54 2.36
N VAL A 773 5.77 10.87 2.55
CA VAL A 773 6.26 11.81 1.53
C VAL A 773 7.77 11.66 1.32
N ARG A 774 8.57 11.41 2.36
CA ARG A 774 10.02 11.21 2.22
C ARG A 774 10.36 10.00 1.35
N ILE A 775 9.61 8.92 1.49
CA ILE A 775 9.87 7.67 0.78
C ILE A 775 9.25 7.66 -0.62
N ALA A 776 7.99 8.07 -0.74
CA ALA A 776 7.20 7.91 -1.95
C ALA A 776 6.86 9.23 -2.67
N GLY A 777 7.04 10.39 -2.03
CA GLY A 777 6.52 11.68 -2.50
C GLY A 777 5.01 11.85 -2.29
N MET A 778 4.36 10.91 -1.60
CA MET A 778 2.92 10.87 -1.32
C MET A 778 2.69 10.61 0.17
N PRO A 779 1.64 11.18 0.80
CA PRO A 779 1.44 11.10 2.26
C PRO A 779 0.93 9.75 2.78
N GLN A 780 1.02 8.68 1.98
CA GLN A 780 0.54 7.35 2.35
C GLN A 780 1.52 6.26 1.89
N ILE A 781 1.99 5.45 2.84
CA ILE A 781 2.76 4.22 2.62
C ILE A 781 2.40 3.20 3.72
N HIS A 782 2.63 1.91 3.52
CA HIS A 782 2.33 0.87 4.51
C HIS A 782 3.64 0.25 5.05
N THR A 783 4.51 1.09 5.60
CA THR A 783 5.74 0.69 6.31
C THR A 783 6.03 1.66 7.45
N ILE A 784 6.96 1.31 8.34
CA ILE A 784 7.32 2.05 9.57
C ILE A 784 8.62 2.84 9.39
N ALA A 785 9.55 2.23 8.66
CA ALA A 785 10.80 2.81 8.22
C ALA A 785 11.07 2.33 6.79
N ALA A 786 11.97 3.03 6.10
CA ALA A 786 12.49 2.56 4.83
C ALA A 786 13.85 3.19 4.54
N SER A 787 14.75 2.36 4.02
CA SER A 787 16.03 2.76 3.45
C SER A 787 15.92 3.04 1.96
N THR A 788 16.48 4.16 1.51
CA THR A 788 16.74 4.43 0.09
C THR A 788 18.20 4.15 -0.29
N GLY A 789 18.96 3.51 0.60
CA GLY A 789 20.41 3.44 0.53
C GLY A 789 21.02 4.44 1.51
N PRO A 790 21.42 5.64 1.08
CA PRO A 790 22.13 6.58 1.96
C PRO A 790 21.26 7.28 3.00
N VAL A 791 19.93 7.19 2.87
CA VAL A 791 18.97 7.76 3.82
C VAL A 791 18.07 6.66 4.34
N ILE A 792 17.86 6.63 5.64
CA ILE A 792 16.84 5.85 6.33
C ILE A 792 15.85 6.85 6.91
N ALA A 793 14.59 6.81 6.48
CA ALA A 793 13.53 7.58 7.13
C ALA A 793 12.70 6.66 8.02
N MET A 794 12.22 7.19 9.15
CA MET A 794 11.35 6.44 10.07
C MET A 794 10.33 7.36 10.73
N GLU A 795 9.11 6.86 10.95
CA GLU A 795 8.15 7.52 11.82
C GLU A 795 8.59 7.35 13.28
N VAL A 796 8.61 8.43 14.08
CA VAL A 796 8.99 8.31 15.51
C VAL A 796 8.10 7.27 16.24
N PRO A 797 8.67 6.33 17.03
CA PRO A 797 7.93 5.26 17.73
C PRO A 797 7.08 5.79 18.89
N ARG A 798 5.97 6.45 18.57
CA ARG A 798 5.03 7.01 19.56
C ARG A 798 3.58 6.82 19.13
N ALA A 799 2.69 6.71 20.11
CA ALA A 799 1.25 6.74 19.88
C ALA A 799 0.74 8.19 19.85
N GLY A 800 -0.35 8.44 19.12
CA GLY A 800 -1.04 9.74 19.10
C GLY A 800 -1.59 10.11 17.72
N PRO A 801 -2.29 11.26 17.61
CA PRO A 801 -2.85 11.72 16.34
C PRO A 801 -1.80 11.85 15.24
N GLY A 802 -2.10 11.35 14.04
CA GLY A 802 -1.19 11.37 12.89
C GLY A 802 -0.11 10.27 12.90
N HIS A 803 -0.04 9.46 13.96
CA HIS A 803 0.81 8.26 14.00
C HIS A 803 0.03 7.02 13.57
N LYS A 804 0.65 6.16 12.76
CA LYS A 804 -0.01 4.92 12.27
C LYS A 804 0.56 3.64 12.87
N VAL A 805 1.77 3.70 13.40
CA VAL A 805 2.56 2.52 13.78
C VAL A 805 2.67 2.33 15.29
N GLY A 806 2.50 3.40 16.07
CA GLY A 806 2.54 3.35 17.53
C GLY A 806 3.95 3.03 18.07
N TYR A 807 4.01 2.22 19.13
CA TYR A 807 5.27 1.78 19.73
C TYR A 807 5.84 0.58 18.98
N TYR A 808 7.15 0.60 18.75
CA TYR A 808 7.87 -0.53 18.19
C TYR A 808 9.34 -0.52 18.63
N ASP A 809 10.04 -1.66 18.52
CA ASP A 809 11.48 -1.72 18.79
C ASP A 809 12.27 -1.05 17.66
N TRP A 810 12.51 0.25 17.83
CA TRP A 810 13.22 1.06 16.86
C TRP A 810 14.68 0.62 16.65
N ARG A 811 15.32 -0.05 17.62
CA ARG A 811 16.71 -0.52 17.47
C ARG A 811 16.78 -1.67 16.46
N ARG A 812 15.83 -2.59 16.55
CA ARG A 812 15.68 -3.70 15.59
C ARG A 812 15.34 -3.16 14.21
N VAL A 813 14.34 -2.26 14.11
CA VAL A 813 13.93 -1.66 12.84
C VAL A 813 15.10 -0.90 12.19
N ILE A 814 15.85 -0.09 12.93
CA ILE A 814 16.94 0.67 12.32
C ILE A 814 18.13 -0.21 11.92
N ALA A 815 18.40 -1.29 12.65
CA ALA A 815 19.40 -2.28 12.25
C ALA A 815 19.00 -2.94 10.93
N HIS A 816 17.73 -3.36 10.81
CA HIS A 816 17.15 -3.90 9.57
C HIS A 816 17.34 -2.94 8.39
N GLU A 817 16.93 -1.68 8.55
CA GLU A 817 17.07 -0.66 7.49
C GLU A 817 18.53 -0.36 7.15
N TYR A 818 19.43 -0.43 8.15
CA TYR A 818 20.85 -0.24 7.91
C TYR A 818 21.48 -1.39 7.13
N VAL A 819 21.00 -2.63 7.30
CA VAL A 819 21.41 -3.74 6.43
C VAL A 819 21.05 -3.45 4.97
N HIS A 820 19.88 -2.91 4.69
CA HIS A 820 19.55 -2.46 3.34
C HIS A 820 20.54 -1.40 2.84
N THR A 821 20.86 -0.39 3.65
CA THR A 821 21.87 0.62 3.28
C THR A 821 23.21 0.00 2.89
N VAL A 822 23.73 -0.92 3.70
CA VAL A 822 25.03 -1.55 3.47
C VAL A 822 24.99 -2.48 2.25
N THR A 823 23.96 -3.32 2.13
CA THR A 823 23.82 -4.27 1.02
C THR A 823 23.56 -3.57 -0.32
N LEU A 824 22.72 -2.53 -0.34
CA LEU A 824 22.50 -1.68 -1.52
C LEU A 824 23.78 -0.97 -1.94
N SER A 825 24.58 -0.47 -0.98
CA SER A 825 25.86 0.17 -1.27
C SER A 825 26.88 -0.82 -1.85
N ARG A 826 26.97 -2.04 -1.31
CA ARG A 826 27.90 -3.08 -1.83
C ARG A 826 27.52 -3.50 -3.24
N THR A 827 26.23 -3.66 -3.49
CA THR A 827 25.68 -4.26 -4.72
C THR A 827 25.33 -3.23 -5.79
N LYS A 828 25.59 -1.94 -5.55
CA LYS A 828 25.19 -0.83 -6.44
C LYS A 828 23.68 -0.84 -6.74
N ASN A 829 22.85 -1.21 -5.76
CA ASN A 829 21.39 -1.37 -5.87
C ASN A 829 20.92 -2.49 -6.81
N ARG A 830 21.74 -3.52 -7.08
CA ARG A 830 21.44 -4.57 -8.08
C ARG A 830 21.07 -5.94 -7.49
N LEU A 831 20.85 -6.01 -6.18
CA LEU A 831 20.53 -7.26 -5.51
C LEU A 831 19.04 -7.67 -5.63
N PRO A 832 18.73 -8.99 -5.66
CA PRO A 832 17.36 -9.48 -5.60
C PRO A 832 16.64 -9.05 -4.31
N HIS A 833 15.32 -8.84 -4.39
CA HIS A 833 14.53 -8.36 -3.26
C HIS A 833 14.56 -9.36 -2.10
N TRP A 834 14.33 -10.65 -2.36
CA TRP A 834 14.37 -11.65 -1.28
C TRP A 834 15.71 -11.68 -0.53
N PHE A 835 16.82 -11.45 -1.25
CA PHE A 835 18.17 -11.57 -0.69
C PHE A 835 18.48 -10.42 0.28
N THR A 836 18.05 -9.19 -0.05
CA THR A 836 18.22 -8.04 0.84
C THR A 836 17.37 -8.18 2.11
N GLU A 837 16.12 -8.64 1.97
CA GLU A 837 15.21 -8.87 3.11
C GLU A 837 15.73 -10.01 4.00
N ALA A 838 16.23 -11.08 3.38
CA ALA A 838 16.81 -12.21 4.10
C ALA A 838 18.05 -11.82 4.91
N ALA A 839 18.95 -11.03 4.33
CA ALA A 839 20.11 -10.50 5.03
C ALA A 839 19.70 -9.56 6.18
N ALA A 840 18.71 -8.68 5.96
CA ALA A 840 18.22 -7.75 6.97
C ALA A 840 17.57 -8.48 8.15
N GLN A 841 16.74 -9.47 7.87
CA GLN A 841 16.06 -10.30 8.87
C GLN A 841 17.04 -11.18 9.68
N TYR A 842 18.17 -11.57 9.09
CA TYR A 842 19.23 -12.31 9.78
C TYR A 842 20.10 -11.40 10.65
N LEU A 843 20.48 -10.23 10.14
CA LEU A 843 21.44 -9.32 10.79
C LEU A 843 20.81 -8.36 11.82
N GLU A 844 19.48 -8.32 11.93
CA GLU A 844 18.81 -7.70 13.09
C GLU A 844 18.93 -8.54 14.38
N ASP A 845 19.50 -9.76 14.29
CA ASP A 845 19.81 -10.69 15.39
C ASP A 845 18.60 -11.09 16.26
N ALA A 846 17.37 -10.88 15.77
CA ALA A 846 16.15 -11.27 16.46
C ALA A 846 15.86 -12.76 16.26
N PRO A 847 15.61 -13.54 17.32
CA PRO A 847 15.17 -14.92 17.19
C PRO A 847 13.79 -15.02 16.54
N ARG A 848 13.53 -16.14 15.85
CA ARG A 848 12.20 -16.43 15.31
C ARG A 848 11.19 -16.59 16.45
N ASP A 849 10.02 -15.97 16.28
CA ASP A 849 8.89 -16.11 17.20
C ASP A 849 8.13 -17.43 16.98
N GLU A 850 7.23 -17.76 17.92
CA GLU A 850 6.46 -19.01 17.88
C GLU A 850 5.65 -19.14 16.59
N GLN A 851 4.99 -18.05 16.19
CA GLN A 851 4.09 -18.00 15.04
C GLN A 851 4.85 -18.27 13.74
N THR A 852 6.03 -17.68 13.60
CA THR A 852 6.95 -17.85 12.47
C THR A 852 7.42 -19.29 12.38
N CYS A 853 7.84 -19.89 13.50
CA CYS A 853 8.27 -21.29 13.54
C CYS A 853 7.13 -22.23 13.13
N ARG A 854 5.91 -22.01 13.64
CA ARG A 854 4.73 -22.80 13.27
C ARG A 854 4.34 -22.63 11.80
N LEU A 855 4.42 -21.40 11.26
CA LEU A 855 4.18 -21.12 9.85
C LEU A 855 5.17 -21.88 8.96
N LEU A 856 6.47 -21.77 9.24
CA LEU A 856 7.53 -22.45 8.48
C LEU A 856 7.40 -23.97 8.56
N ALA A 857 7.16 -24.51 9.76
CA ALA A 857 6.93 -25.95 9.96
C ALA A 857 5.74 -26.44 9.12
N LEU A 858 4.61 -25.72 9.14
CA LEU A 858 3.45 -26.06 8.33
C LEU A 858 3.79 -26.05 6.82
N LYS A 859 4.47 -24.99 6.36
CA LYS A 859 4.83 -24.85 4.94
C LYS A 859 5.79 -25.93 4.50
N LEU A 860 6.77 -26.29 5.32
CA LEU A 860 7.66 -27.41 5.06
C LEU A 860 6.89 -28.74 4.95
N GLU A 861 6.03 -29.07 5.92
CA GLU A 861 5.27 -30.34 5.94
C GLU A 861 4.27 -30.47 4.77
N THR A 862 3.79 -29.35 4.24
CA THR A 862 2.84 -29.31 3.13
C THR A 862 3.49 -29.10 1.76
N ASP A 863 4.83 -29.07 1.68
CA ASP A 863 5.58 -28.72 0.47
C ASP A 863 5.16 -27.37 -0.12
N GLY A 864 4.91 -26.39 0.75
CA GLY A 864 4.41 -25.05 0.45
C GLY A 864 5.46 -23.94 0.59
N LEU A 865 6.74 -24.28 0.68
CA LEU A 865 7.85 -23.31 0.62
C LEU A 865 7.96 -22.74 -0.80
N PHE A 866 8.28 -21.45 -0.92
CA PHE A 866 8.38 -20.77 -2.20
C PHE A 866 9.64 -21.19 -2.97
N ALA A 867 9.51 -21.28 -4.29
CA ALA A 867 10.66 -21.34 -5.18
C ALA A 867 11.42 -20.00 -5.20
N MET A 868 12.67 -20.02 -5.69
CA MET A 868 13.55 -18.84 -5.71
C MET A 868 13.03 -17.69 -6.61
N ASP A 869 12.41 -18.03 -7.73
CA ASP A 869 11.74 -17.08 -8.62
C ASP A 869 10.41 -16.58 -8.02
N GLU A 870 9.69 -17.45 -7.32
CA GLU A 870 8.42 -17.12 -6.68
C GLU A 870 8.60 -16.17 -5.48
N ILE A 871 9.58 -16.42 -4.60
CA ILE A 871 9.74 -15.69 -3.33
C ILE A 871 9.93 -14.19 -3.55
N ASN A 872 10.67 -13.78 -4.59
CA ASN A 872 10.83 -12.38 -5.00
C ASN A 872 9.48 -11.69 -5.27
N ILE A 873 8.57 -12.39 -5.94
CA ILE A 873 7.26 -11.86 -6.31
C ILE A 873 6.36 -11.76 -5.07
N LYS A 874 6.52 -12.64 -4.08
CA LYS A 874 5.65 -12.68 -2.88
C LYS A 874 5.77 -11.46 -1.96
N PHE A 875 6.91 -10.78 -1.96
CA PHE A 875 7.04 -9.50 -1.27
C PHE A 875 6.15 -8.42 -1.89
N THR A 876 6.15 -8.34 -3.23
CA THR A 876 5.47 -7.26 -3.97
C THR A 876 4.01 -7.57 -4.28
N ARG A 877 3.69 -8.83 -4.62
CA ARG A 877 2.37 -9.29 -5.07
C ARG A 877 1.95 -10.58 -4.34
N PRO A 878 1.61 -10.49 -3.04
CA PRO A 878 1.11 -11.65 -2.30
C PRO A 878 -0.22 -12.13 -2.85
N LYS A 879 -0.43 -13.45 -2.93
CA LYS A 879 -1.73 -14.06 -3.30
C LYS A 879 -2.56 -14.38 -2.07
N LEU A 880 -1.90 -14.74 -0.97
CA LEU A 880 -2.51 -15.04 0.33
C LEU A 880 -2.08 -13.99 1.37
N LYS A 881 -2.92 -13.75 2.40
CA LYS A 881 -2.58 -12.86 3.52
C LYS A 881 -1.24 -13.22 4.18
N THR A 882 -0.88 -14.51 4.24
CA THR A 882 0.36 -15.01 4.86
C THR A 882 1.61 -14.93 3.97
N ASP A 883 1.47 -14.63 2.66
CA ASP A 883 2.57 -14.80 1.71
C ASP A 883 3.78 -13.90 2.03
N ARG A 884 3.55 -12.64 2.43
CA ARG A 884 4.64 -11.72 2.82
C ARG A 884 5.37 -12.21 4.07
N ALA A 885 4.62 -12.53 5.12
CA ALA A 885 5.19 -13.06 6.37
C ALA A 885 5.99 -14.34 6.13
N GLN A 886 5.49 -15.24 5.26
CA GLN A 886 6.23 -16.43 4.85
C GLN A 886 7.51 -16.06 4.09
N ALA A 887 7.48 -15.09 3.18
CA ALA A 887 8.66 -14.70 2.40
C ALA A 887 9.79 -14.15 3.29
N TYR A 888 9.47 -13.28 4.26
CA TYR A 888 10.42 -12.82 5.28
C TYR A 888 11.00 -13.99 6.09
N ALA A 889 10.12 -14.84 6.63
CA ALA A 889 10.51 -15.98 7.45
C ALA A 889 11.38 -16.99 6.70
N GLN A 890 10.99 -17.35 5.48
CA GLN A 890 11.70 -18.30 4.64
C GLN A 890 13.02 -17.72 4.15
N GLY A 891 13.06 -16.44 3.76
CA GLY A 891 14.28 -15.76 3.36
C GLY A 891 15.34 -15.79 4.47
N HIS A 892 14.96 -15.40 5.69
CA HIS A 892 15.83 -15.50 6.87
C HIS A 892 16.38 -16.92 7.04
N TRP A 893 15.52 -17.93 6.95
CA TRP A 893 15.91 -19.32 7.13
C TRP A 893 16.87 -19.82 6.05
N MET A 894 16.65 -19.41 4.81
CA MET A 894 17.54 -19.72 3.69
C MET A 894 18.90 -19.00 3.79
N TYR A 895 18.95 -17.78 4.31
CA TYR A 895 20.20 -17.04 4.51
C TYR A 895 21.05 -17.68 5.62
N GLU A 896 20.41 -18.10 6.71
CA GLU A 896 21.05 -18.89 7.77
C GLU A 896 21.63 -20.19 7.22
N TYR A 897 20.83 -20.97 6.49
CA TYR A 897 21.30 -22.18 5.80
C TYR A 897 22.49 -21.89 4.88
N MET A 898 22.45 -20.79 4.13
CA MET A 898 23.52 -20.41 3.22
C MET A 898 24.85 -20.19 3.97
N ILE A 899 24.80 -19.51 5.11
CA ILE A 899 25.99 -19.27 5.95
C ILE A 899 26.49 -20.58 6.54
N GLU A 900 25.62 -21.42 7.11
CA GLU A 900 26.03 -22.70 7.71
C GLU A 900 26.63 -23.67 6.70
N ARG A 901 26.03 -23.74 5.51
CA ARG A 901 26.41 -24.71 4.48
C ARG A 901 27.62 -24.27 3.67
N PHE A 902 27.68 -22.99 3.30
CA PHE A 902 28.67 -22.47 2.35
C PHE A 902 29.67 -21.48 2.97
N GLY A 903 29.47 -21.09 4.23
CA GLY A 903 30.33 -20.19 5.01
C GLY A 903 29.98 -18.71 4.88
N ASP A 904 30.52 -17.88 5.78
CA ASP A 904 30.28 -16.42 5.85
C ASP A 904 30.58 -15.66 4.54
N GLU A 905 31.51 -16.17 3.73
CA GLU A 905 31.90 -15.54 2.46
C GLU A 905 30.90 -15.80 1.32
N ALA A 906 29.98 -16.76 1.48
CA ALA A 906 29.06 -17.14 0.41
C ALA A 906 28.05 -16.03 0.05
N PRO A 907 27.37 -15.38 1.00
CA PRO A 907 26.54 -14.22 0.69
C PRO A 907 27.33 -13.08 0.03
N LEU A 908 28.58 -12.86 0.45
CA LEU A 908 29.44 -11.79 -0.09
C LEU A 908 29.77 -12.00 -1.56
N ARG A 909 30.13 -13.23 -1.96
CA ARG A 909 30.39 -13.57 -3.37
C ARG A 909 29.16 -13.38 -4.25
N LEU A 910 27.97 -13.72 -3.75
CA LEU A 910 26.71 -13.46 -4.46
C LEU A 910 26.47 -11.95 -4.62
N MET A 911 26.67 -11.17 -3.56
CA MET A 911 26.54 -9.70 -3.63
C MET A 911 27.51 -9.09 -4.66
N ASP A 912 28.74 -9.58 -4.74
CA ASP A 912 29.73 -9.12 -5.71
C ASP A 912 29.30 -9.47 -7.15
N ALA A 913 28.75 -10.67 -7.38
CA ALA A 913 28.17 -11.05 -8.66
C ALA A 913 26.96 -10.17 -9.04
N TYR A 914 26.08 -9.86 -8.10
CA TYR A 914 24.95 -8.94 -8.34
C TYR A 914 25.43 -7.52 -8.64
N ALA A 915 26.50 -7.05 -7.99
CA ALA A 915 27.09 -5.74 -8.28
C ALA A 915 27.59 -5.62 -9.75
N GLU A 916 27.98 -6.73 -10.35
CA GLU A 916 28.37 -6.84 -11.76
C GLU A 916 27.17 -6.94 -12.71
N GLY A 917 25.94 -7.07 -12.19
CA GLY A 917 24.71 -7.21 -12.97
C GLY A 917 24.33 -8.64 -13.32
N ARG A 918 25.02 -9.66 -12.75
CA ARG A 918 24.69 -11.07 -13.00
C ARG A 918 23.35 -11.44 -12.35
N THR A 919 22.56 -12.23 -13.05
CA THR A 919 21.26 -12.72 -12.54
C THR A 919 21.45 -13.82 -11.49
N GLU A 920 20.42 -14.11 -10.70
CA GLU A 920 20.45 -15.21 -9.72
C GLU A 920 20.75 -16.58 -10.37
N ALA A 921 20.18 -16.82 -11.56
CA ALA A 921 20.42 -18.02 -12.35
C ALA A 921 21.89 -18.19 -12.79
N GLU A 922 22.64 -17.10 -12.87
CA GLU A 922 24.07 -17.11 -13.20
C GLU A 922 24.94 -17.09 -11.93
N ALA A 923 24.54 -16.33 -10.91
CA ALA A 923 25.30 -16.11 -9.68
C ALA A 923 25.34 -17.37 -8.80
N MET A 924 24.20 -18.05 -8.59
CA MET A 924 24.17 -19.23 -7.70
C MET A 924 25.08 -20.37 -8.20
N PRO A 925 25.02 -20.79 -9.49
CA PRO A 925 25.92 -21.85 -9.98
C PRO A 925 27.39 -21.45 -9.95
N SER A 926 27.70 -20.19 -10.26
CA SER A 926 29.10 -19.71 -10.32
C SER A 926 29.73 -19.54 -8.94
N GLU A 927 28.99 -19.02 -7.96
CA GLU A 927 29.53 -18.65 -6.65
C GLU A 927 29.31 -19.71 -5.55
N LEU A 928 28.24 -20.50 -5.65
CA LEU A 928 27.89 -21.56 -4.69
C LEU A 928 28.09 -22.98 -5.24
N GLY A 929 28.22 -23.14 -6.57
CA GLY A 929 28.36 -24.44 -7.21
C GLY A 929 27.07 -25.26 -7.30
N VAL A 930 25.91 -24.64 -7.05
CA VAL A 930 24.59 -25.27 -7.09
C VAL A 930 23.60 -24.37 -7.84
N THR A 931 22.59 -24.97 -8.48
CA THR A 931 21.48 -24.20 -9.08
C THR A 931 20.49 -23.76 -8.01
N SER A 932 19.62 -22.81 -8.34
CA SER A 932 18.52 -22.35 -7.49
C SER A 932 17.61 -23.50 -7.02
N GLU A 933 17.33 -24.45 -7.91
CA GLU A 933 16.51 -25.63 -7.60
C GLU A 933 17.23 -26.59 -6.65
N GLN A 934 18.52 -26.85 -6.90
CA GLN A 934 19.31 -27.72 -6.02
C GLN A 934 19.50 -27.10 -4.63
N PHE A 935 19.72 -25.78 -4.56
CA PHE A 935 19.81 -25.06 -3.30
C PHE A 935 18.54 -25.23 -2.46
N LEU A 936 17.37 -25.07 -3.07
CA LEU A 936 16.09 -25.21 -2.37
C LEU A 936 15.84 -26.65 -1.88
N GLU A 937 16.21 -27.66 -2.68
CA GLU A 937 16.07 -29.06 -2.27
C GLU A 937 16.99 -29.39 -1.09
N ASP A 938 18.26 -29.01 -1.16
CA ASP A 938 19.21 -29.22 -0.05
C ASP A 938 18.78 -28.42 1.20
N PHE A 939 18.23 -27.22 1.01
CA PHE A 939 17.65 -26.41 2.09
C PHE A 939 16.50 -27.13 2.79
N LYS A 940 15.58 -27.78 2.06
CA LYS A 940 14.45 -28.51 2.66
C LYS A 940 14.92 -29.63 3.60
N GLU A 941 16.01 -30.33 3.27
CA GLU A 941 16.59 -31.37 4.13
C GLU A 941 17.15 -30.79 5.43
N TRP A 942 17.87 -29.66 5.35
CA TRP A 942 18.40 -28.95 6.52
C TRP A 942 17.26 -28.35 7.36
N ALA A 943 16.30 -27.71 6.71
CA ALA A 943 15.11 -27.11 7.31
C ALA A 943 14.27 -28.12 8.10
N GLN A 944 14.17 -29.36 7.61
CA GLN A 944 13.53 -30.45 8.35
C GLN A 944 14.24 -30.74 9.68
N THR A 945 15.57 -30.74 9.69
CA THR A 945 16.36 -30.98 10.91
C THR A 945 16.19 -29.84 11.91
N GLU A 946 16.19 -28.60 11.44
CA GLU A 946 15.95 -27.42 12.28
C GLU A 946 14.54 -27.40 12.86
N ALA A 947 13.52 -27.68 12.05
CA ALA A 947 12.12 -27.64 12.50
C ALA A 947 11.81 -28.70 13.57
N GLU A 948 12.53 -29.83 13.59
CA GLU A 948 12.44 -30.83 14.66
C GLU A 948 12.88 -30.27 16.02
N THR A 949 13.77 -29.28 16.05
CA THR A 949 14.22 -28.66 17.31
C THR A 949 13.17 -27.73 17.93
N TRP A 950 12.21 -27.25 17.13
CA TRP A 950 11.18 -26.32 17.60
C TRP A 950 10.05 -27.01 18.37
N GLY A 951 9.89 -28.34 18.22
CA GLY A 951 8.83 -29.11 18.88
C GLY A 951 7.41 -28.82 18.36
N VAL A 952 7.29 -28.22 17.17
CA VAL A 952 6.00 -27.79 16.58
C VAL A 952 5.58 -28.63 15.37
N LEU A 953 6.39 -29.61 14.93
CA LEU A 953 6.02 -30.47 13.81
C LEU A 953 4.88 -31.42 14.20
N ARG A 954 4.08 -31.85 13.22
CA ARG A 954 3.02 -32.86 13.44
C ARG A 954 3.59 -34.21 13.87
N SER A 955 4.85 -34.49 13.55
CA SER A 955 5.60 -35.65 14.01
C SER A 955 5.90 -35.63 15.51
N ASP A 956 5.93 -34.45 16.14
CA ASP A 956 6.31 -34.25 17.56
C ASP A 956 5.15 -34.56 18.50
N LYS A 957 4.76 -35.83 18.53
CA LYS A 957 3.56 -36.30 19.24
C LYS A 957 3.61 -36.01 20.75
N ASP A 958 4.79 -36.07 21.35
CA ASP A 958 4.95 -35.87 22.79
C ASP A 958 4.84 -34.38 23.16
N ALA A 959 5.53 -33.49 22.43
CA ALA A 959 5.43 -32.05 22.61
C ALA A 959 4.00 -31.53 22.42
N ARG A 960 3.35 -31.97 21.34
CA ARG A 960 1.94 -31.62 21.09
C ARG A 960 1.00 -32.15 22.17
N ALA A 961 1.27 -33.33 22.74
CA ALA A 961 0.45 -33.88 23.81
C ALA A 961 0.58 -33.08 25.12
N ILE A 962 1.78 -32.61 25.45
CA ILE A 962 2.04 -31.75 26.61
C ILE A 962 1.32 -30.40 26.44
N GLU A 963 1.57 -29.71 25.32
CA GLU A 963 0.95 -28.42 25.00
C GLU A 963 -0.59 -28.52 25.03
N THR A 964 -1.16 -29.53 24.36
CA THR A 964 -2.63 -29.72 24.29
C THR A 964 -3.21 -30.00 25.67
N ALA A 965 -2.54 -30.80 26.50
CA ALA A 965 -3.04 -31.13 27.84
C ALA A 965 -3.08 -29.90 28.74
N ILE A 966 -2.03 -29.07 28.71
CA ILE A 966 -1.96 -27.84 29.52
C ILE A 966 -2.96 -26.81 29.01
N LYS A 967 -3.03 -26.54 27.71
CA LYS A 967 -4.03 -25.64 27.11
C LYS A 967 -5.46 -26.08 27.42
N LEU A 968 -5.74 -27.39 27.38
CA LEU A 968 -7.05 -27.91 27.77
C LEU A 968 -7.36 -27.63 29.25
N LEU A 969 -6.41 -27.88 30.16
CA LEU A 969 -6.58 -27.57 31.59
C LEU A 969 -6.88 -26.08 31.80
N MET A 970 -6.14 -25.20 31.12
CA MET A 970 -6.37 -23.75 31.12
C MET A 970 -7.78 -23.39 30.64
N SER A 971 -8.24 -23.98 29.53
CA SER A 971 -9.57 -23.71 28.98
C SER A 971 -10.74 -24.21 29.84
N THR A 972 -10.51 -25.17 30.75
CA THR A 972 -11.54 -25.74 31.62
C THR A 972 -11.77 -24.97 32.94
N GLY A 973 -11.18 -23.78 33.09
CA GLY A 973 -11.49 -22.83 34.18
C GLY A 973 -10.87 -23.15 35.55
N GLY A 974 -10.01 -24.17 35.65
CA GLY A 974 -9.36 -24.58 36.90
C GLY A 974 -7.89 -24.14 37.05
N TRP A 975 -7.36 -23.33 36.13
CA TRP A 975 -5.93 -23.04 36.09
C TRP A 975 -5.55 -21.82 36.93
N THR A 976 -4.68 -22.07 37.92
CA THR A 976 -3.92 -21.02 38.62
C THR A 976 -2.45 -21.42 38.59
N THR A 977 -1.55 -20.44 38.39
CA THR A 977 -0.11 -20.71 38.40
C THR A 977 0.37 -20.83 39.85
N THR A 978 0.68 -22.06 40.25
CA THR A 978 1.17 -22.51 41.56
C THR A 978 2.53 -23.17 41.33
N ASP A 979 3.24 -23.55 42.40
CA ASP A 979 4.54 -24.25 42.27
C ASP A 979 4.45 -25.53 41.41
N GLU A 980 3.35 -26.28 41.54
CA GLU A 980 3.13 -27.53 40.77
C GLU A 980 2.80 -27.25 39.29
N THR A 981 1.97 -26.24 39.01
CA THR A 981 1.60 -25.89 37.64
C THR A 981 2.71 -25.09 36.93
N ALA A 982 3.56 -24.37 37.67
CA ALA A 982 4.78 -23.76 37.14
C ALA A 982 5.77 -24.81 36.61
N GLU A 983 5.88 -25.97 37.26
CA GLU A 983 6.71 -27.06 36.72
C GLU A 983 6.14 -27.62 35.42
N SER A 984 4.81 -27.71 35.29
CA SER A 984 4.16 -28.10 34.04
C SER A 984 4.41 -27.07 32.91
N LEU A 985 4.47 -25.78 33.25
CA LEU A 985 4.83 -24.73 32.27
C LEU A 985 6.29 -24.83 31.82
N LYS A 986 7.21 -25.24 32.70
CA LYS A 986 8.60 -25.52 32.30
C LYS A 986 8.70 -26.75 31.41
N GLU A 987 7.99 -27.84 31.74
CA GLU A 987 7.91 -29.02 30.87
C GLU A 987 7.37 -28.64 29.49
N TRP A 988 6.40 -27.73 29.40
CA TRP A 988 5.92 -27.20 28.13
C TRP A 988 7.00 -26.39 27.40
N ALA A 989 7.65 -25.44 28.07
CA ALA A 989 8.73 -24.65 27.48
C ALA A 989 9.91 -25.52 27.00
N GLU A 990 10.22 -26.62 27.68
CA GLU A 990 11.24 -27.59 27.24
C GLU A 990 10.78 -28.42 26.04
N ALA A 991 9.51 -28.81 26.00
CA ALA A 991 8.96 -29.63 24.92
C ALA A 991 8.68 -28.85 23.64
N VAL A 992 8.34 -27.56 23.76
CA VAL A 992 8.14 -26.62 22.65
C VAL A 992 9.01 -25.38 22.93
N PRO A 993 10.32 -25.42 22.63
CA PRO A 993 11.27 -24.35 22.98
C PRO A 993 10.94 -22.97 22.42
N VAL A 994 10.13 -22.92 21.37
CA VAL A 994 9.68 -21.68 20.73
C VAL A 994 8.40 -21.11 21.34
N ALA A 995 7.75 -21.82 22.28
CA ALA A 995 6.45 -21.42 22.82
C ALA A 995 6.58 -20.21 23.77
N GLU A 996 5.84 -19.13 23.48
CA GLU A 996 5.91 -17.89 24.26
C GLU A 996 4.98 -17.88 25.47
N GLU A 997 3.83 -18.54 25.35
CA GLU A 997 2.81 -18.60 26.39
C GLU A 997 3.32 -19.16 27.74
N PRO A 998 4.08 -20.28 27.82
CA PRO A 998 4.63 -20.74 29.09
C PRO A 998 5.61 -19.73 29.71
N HIS A 999 6.42 -19.04 28.89
CA HIS A 999 7.32 -17.99 29.38
C HIS A 999 6.54 -16.79 29.94
N ARG A 1000 5.45 -16.38 29.30
CA ARG A 1000 4.60 -15.28 29.79
C ARG A 1000 3.98 -15.59 31.14
N LEU A 1001 3.46 -16.81 31.30
CA LEU A 1001 2.84 -17.27 32.54
C LEU A 1001 3.87 -17.45 33.66
N LEU A 1002 5.06 -17.98 33.35
CA LEU A 1002 6.16 -18.12 34.32
C LEU A 1002 6.71 -16.76 34.75
N ALA A 1003 6.90 -15.82 33.83
CA ALA A 1003 7.30 -14.45 34.16
C ALA A 1003 6.30 -13.80 35.11
N ARG A 1004 5.00 -13.87 34.82
CA ARG A 1004 3.94 -13.33 35.69
C ARG A 1004 3.96 -13.99 37.07
N TYR A 1005 4.08 -15.31 37.14
CA TYR A 1005 4.12 -16.04 38.40
C TYR A 1005 5.33 -15.66 39.26
N TYR A 1006 6.52 -15.55 38.66
CA TYR A 1006 7.73 -15.17 39.39
C TYR A 1006 7.72 -13.71 39.84
N LEU A 1007 7.21 -12.80 39.01
CA LEU A 1007 7.05 -11.39 39.37
C LEU A 1007 6.06 -11.17 40.52
N ALA A 1008 5.07 -12.06 40.66
CA ALA A 1008 4.07 -11.99 41.74
C ALA A 1008 4.57 -12.54 43.09
N GLN A 1009 5.78 -13.11 43.18
CA GLN A 1009 6.33 -13.62 44.43
C GLN A 1009 6.82 -12.48 45.33
N ASP A 1010 6.79 -12.68 46.65
CA ASP A 1010 7.17 -11.66 47.65
C ASP A 1010 8.70 -11.53 47.86
N ASP A 1011 9.50 -12.44 47.30
CA ASP A 1011 10.94 -12.52 47.52
C ASP A 1011 11.77 -12.24 46.26
N ALA A 1012 12.90 -11.55 46.44
CA ALA A 1012 13.75 -11.11 45.34
C ALA A 1012 14.41 -12.27 44.57
N GLU A 1013 14.66 -13.42 45.22
CA GLU A 1013 15.27 -14.59 44.58
C GLU A 1013 14.31 -15.26 43.59
N SER A 1014 13.03 -15.36 43.95
CA SER A 1014 11.98 -15.84 43.07
C SER A 1014 11.66 -14.84 41.96
N GLN A 1015 11.62 -13.54 42.26
CA GLN A 1015 11.44 -12.51 41.24
C GLN A 1015 12.59 -12.47 40.22
N ALA A 1016 13.83 -12.79 40.62
CA ALA A 1016 14.96 -12.89 39.70
C ALA A 1016 14.80 -14.03 38.67
N LYS A 1017 14.04 -15.09 38.99
CA LYS A 1017 13.72 -16.16 38.02
C LYS A 1017 12.85 -15.68 36.86
N ALA A 1018 12.18 -14.53 36.99
CA ALA A 1018 11.46 -13.92 35.88
C ALA A 1018 12.40 -13.43 34.77
N ILE A 1019 13.66 -13.12 35.07
CA ILE A 1019 14.61 -12.50 34.13
C ILE A 1019 14.76 -13.35 32.86
N VAL A 1020 15.04 -14.65 32.98
CA VAL A 1020 15.23 -15.54 31.82
C VAL A 1020 13.99 -15.63 30.92
N HIS A 1021 12.78 -15.55 31.52
CA HIS A 1021 11.54 -15.57 30.76
C HIS A 1021 11.26 -14.21 30.12
N LEU A 1022 11.56 -13.11 30.81
CA LEU A 1022 11.44 -11.77 30.27
C LEU A 1022 12.45 -11.53 29.14
N GLU A 1023 13.70 -11.98 29.26
CA GLU A 1023 14.72 -11.93 28.19
C GLU A 1023 14.25 -12.71 26.95
N PHE A 1024 13.70 -13.91 27.16
CA PHE A 1024 13.14 -14.72 26.07
C PHE A 1024 12.02 -13.99 25.32
N LEU A 1025 11.11 -13.34 26.05
CA LEU A 1025 9.98 -12.60 25.49
C LEU A 1025 10.42 -11.28 24.85
N ASP A 1026 11.31 -10.52 25.51
CA ASP A 1026 11.81 -9.23 25.04
C ASP A 1026 12.54 -9.38 23.70
N ALA A 1027 13.39 -10.41 23.57
CA ALA A 1027 14.10 -10.69 22.33
C ALA A 1027 13.18 -10.96 21.13
N ARG A 1028 11.91 -11.33 21.37
CA ARG A 1028 10.89 -11.60 20.33
C ARG A 1028 9.83 -10.51 20.22
N ALA A 1029 9.80 -9.55 21.14
CA ALA A 1029 8.77 -8.54 21.21
C ALA A 1029 9.05 -7.37 20.25
N SER A 1030 8.12 -7.13 19.33
CA SER A 1030 8.27 -6.02 18.35
C SER A 1030 7.47 -4.77 18.72
N TYR A 1031 6.35 -4.91 19.44
CA TYR A 1031 5.35 -3.84 19.61
C TYR A 1031 5.00 -3.53 21.07
N THR A 1032 5.79 -4.02 22.02
CA THR A 1032 5.57 -3.75 23.45
C THR A 1032 6.88 -3.44 24.16
N PRO A 1033 6.98 -2.30 24.87
CA PRO A 1033 8.15 -1.99 25.70
C PRO A 1033 8.08 -2.66 27.08
N ALA A 1034 7.03 -3.42 27.38
CA ALA A 1034 6.77 -3.90 28.73
C ALA A 1034 7.82 -4.87 29.27
N TYR A 1035 8.31 -5.79 28.44
CA TYR A 1035 9.33 -6.76 28.87
C TYR A 1035 10.67 -6.05 29.14
N ALA A 1036 11.11 -5.17 28.24
CA ALA A 1036 12.27 -4.29 28.47
C ALA A 1036 12.13 -3.44 29.73
N ALA A 1037 10.95 -2.85 29.99
CA ALA A 1037 10.70 -2.06 31.20
C ALA A 1037 10.78 -2.92 32.47
N ALA A 1038 10.21 -4.13 32.44
CA ALA A 1038 10.31 -5.08 33.55
C ALA A 1038 11.76 -5.51 33.78
N LEU A 1039 12.51 -5.84 32.72
CA LEU A 1039 13.94 -6.18 32.78
C LEU A 1039 14.76 -5.03 33.36
N ALA A 1040 14.58 -3.81 32.87
CA ALA A 1040 15.29 -2.63 33.37
C ALA A 1040 15.08 -2.44 34.88
N LYS A 1041 13.85 -2.63 35.37
CA LYS A 1041 13.55 -2.59 36.81
C LYS A 1041 14.29 -3.69 37.57
N ARG A 1042 14.34 -4.91 37.03
CA ARG A 1042 15.02 -6.05 37.67
C ARG A 1042 16.54 -5.87 37.70
N TYR A 1043 17.17 -5.45 36.60
CA TYR A 1043 18.61 -5.19 36.58
C TYR A 1043 18.99 -4.06 37.54
N ALA A 1044 18.22 -2.97 37.55
CA ALA A 1044 18.44 -1.85 38.47
C ALA A 1044 18.36 -2.28 39.95
N GLU A 1045 17.45 -3.19 40.31
CA GLU A 1045 17.34 -3.73 41.67
C GLU A 1045 18.49 -4.69 42.02
N SER A 1046 19.02 -5.41 41.03
CA SER A 1046 20.18 -6.29 41.20
C SER A 1046 21.54 -5.56 41.21
N GLY A 1047 21.57 -4.31 40.74
CA GLY A 1047 22.78 -3.49 40.63
C GLY A 1047 23.64 -3.80 39.40
N GLU A 1048 23.06 -4.49 38.40
CA GLU A 1048 23.65 -4.80 37.10
C GLU A 1048 23.38 -3.70 36.05
#